data_AF-A0AAD5RU86-F1
#
_entry.id   AF-A0AAD5RU86-F1
#
_cell.length_a   1.000
_cell.length_b   1.000
_cell.length_c   1.000
_cell.angle_alpha   90.00
_cell.angle_beta   90.00
_cell.angle_gamma   90.00
#
_symmetry.space_group_name_H-M   'P 1'
#
loop_
_entity.id
_entity.type
_entity.pdbx_description
1 polymer ?
#
loop_
_entity_poly.entity_id
_entity_poly.type
_entity_poly.pdbx_seq_one_letter_code
_entity_poly.pdbx_strand_id
1 'polypeptide(L)'
;MDNLKGRMQNFMLNDEEMGKKDDDFSAHHGRGGHHHPRGPGWRPSRVTPTRRSTKRFFILLLVTVGVYLLFSNMPKSDWRDKRHPMYRDKTYSPGQGPPGGWNYIPPRQKGEMDRAKANAESEKKGGHHAEPALGVDAYEGLVEHPNLMTTLHTVKSGRGTNKNVLFAVSSLQSAANVLPLACRMGKEMKNDVHFALMAHSEIDIREVMKMNGVNEKCRVLFHDARIDHPTTSTEKRLKVGVQDALVSMNIYIRPQVIIVDGSATEESHFLEGVHWQAGELDTEVIELPRNPGSSVGWITKLDSLSLAAWNKVNIDILVSASSGTTGSLIRLLKSLAAADYSGVPMPHLTVELPPDLGPATEQFISKFQWPPKRYSTTHTRSQMTLRKRISPRGIGEDEANVRFMESFYPIHPAFHHVLVLSPQVEVEKHYFQYVRYTAFEYRHSLTAILQKWDSRLSGIALDVPATQVDGTTTFSAPKSQTPRTRGQETEFLWQAPVSHAILFVGEKWAELHGLVEQSLTAQRDPSHVAGLLEKKDVSKEWPGWMEYVLRLNRLRGYWMLFPSPASAKALVTVHTEKAMLPEEYARGYEDEKPVSDQWEEETKSQEPLTVTMPGAEQLLPVNDMPVLSWDGDAVGEDEIEKRAREFRAMWRKSVGGCGEGEGEERTRDRFAKDLFCSSKGKTGSDASTSSGDGVGPEDSSGSGADEAGT
;
A
#
# COMPACT_ATOMS: atom_id res chain seq x y z
N MET A 1 -28.88 -48.02 -19.36
CA MET A 1 -29.06 -47.76 -20.80
C MET A 1 -27.90 -46.89 -21.25
N ASP A 2 -26.72 -47.41 -21.62
CA ASP A 2 -26.36 -48.50 -22.57
C ASP A 2 -26.44 -48.07 -24.03
N ASN A 3 -25.45 -48.36 -24.90
CA ASN A 3 -24.04 -48.76 -24.69
C ASN A 3 -23.27 -48.55 -26.04
N LEU A 4 -22.07 -49.14 -26.18
CA LEU A 4 -21.27 -49.31 -27.42
C LEU A 4 -20.53 -48.06 -27.95
N LYS A 5 -19.18 -47.93 -28.04
CA LYS A 5 -17.96 -48.76 -27.81
C LYS A 5 -17.23 -49.27 -29.08
N GLY A 6 -15.94 -48.92 -29.17
CA GLY A 6 -14.94 -49.42 -30.14
C GLY A 6 -14.24 -48.27 -30.90
N ARG A 7 -12.92 -48.29 -31.19
CA ARG A 7 -11.82 -49.25 -30.92
C ARG A 7 -10.47 -48.48 -31.23
N MET A 8 -9.21 -48.92 -31.06
CA MET A 8 -8.57 -50.23 -30.78
C MET A 8 -7.08 -50.08 -30.34
N GLN A 9 -6.72 -50.53 -29.12
CA GLN A 9 -5.43 -51.24 -28.76
C GLN A 9 -4.06 -50.56 -28.98
N ASN A 10 -2.93 -50.91 -28.31
CA ASN A 10 -2.42 -52.01 -27.43
C ASN A 10 -1.36 -51.39 -26.45
N PHE A 11 -0.63 -52.02 -25.50
CA PHE A 11 -0.45 -53.35 -24.83
C PHE A 11 0.12 -53.01 -23.40
N MET A 12 -0.17 -53.70 -22.28
CA MET A 12 0.43 -54.95 -21.70
C MET A 12 1.96 -54.91 -21.43
N LEU A 13 2.56 -55.43 -20.34
CA LEU A 13 2.17 -56.01 -19.01
C LEU A 13 3.39 -55.80 -18.04
N ASN A 14 3.57 -56.26 -16.77
CA ASN A 14 3.01 -57.27 -15.81
C ASN A 14 2.84 -56.59 -14.41
N ASP A 15 2.30 -57.11 -13.28
CA ASP A 15 2.08 -58.43 -12.58
C ASP A 15 3.22 -58.83 -11.59
N GLU A 16 2.99 -59.38 -10.38
CA GLU A 16 1.78 -59.57 -9.52
C GLU A 16 2.16 -59.94 -8.05
N GLU A 17 1.17 -60.00 -7.14
CA GLU A 17 0.95 -60.94 -5.97
C GLU A 17 2.12 -61.50 -5.08
N MET A 18 1.93 -62.01 -3.85
CA MET A 18 0.95 -61.89 -2.74
C MET A 18 1.58 -62.47 -1.45
N GLY A 19 0.92 -62.35 -0.28
CA GLY A 19 1.17 -63.27 0.85
C GLY A 19 1.06 -62.68 2.26
N LYS A 20 -0.10 -62.81 2.90
CA LYS A 20 -0.27 -62.63 4.35
C LYS A 20 -0.60 -63.96 5.00
N LYS A 21 0.04 -64.30 6.13
CA LYS A 21 -0.38 -65.38 7.02
C LYS A 21 0.03 -65.06 8.47
N ASP A 22 -0.89 -65.29 9.39
CA ASP A 22 -0.75 -65.03 10.83
C ASP A 22 -0.33 -66.32 11.60
N ASP A 23 -0.08 -66.20 12.91
CA ASP A 23 -0.31 -67.18 14.01
C ASP A 23 0.80 -67.21 15.10
N ASP A 24 0.48 -66.59 16.25
CA ASP A 24 0.78 -66.89 17.67
C ASP A 24 2.11 -67.53 18.16
N PHE A 25 2.64 -67.04 19.30
CA PHE A 25 2.34 -67.59 20.64
C PHE A 25 3.01 -66.84 21.83
N SER A 26 2.27 -66.77 22.96
CA SER A 26 2.60 -66.51 24.39
C SER A 26 3.93 -65.83 24.79
N ALA A 27 3.99 -64.72 25.56
CA ALA A 27 3.38 -64.36 26.86
C ALA A 27 4.01 -64.99 28.13
N HIS A 28 4.56 -64.15 29.04
CA HIS A 28 4.09 -63.97 30.43
C HIS A 28 4.92 -62.94 31.26
N HIS A 29 4.45 -62.69 32.49
CA HIS A 29 4.83 -61.73 33.54
C HIS A 29 6.31 -61.75 34.00
N GLY A 30 6.84 -60.76 34.74
CA GLY A 30 6.28 -59.46 35.19
C GLY A 30 6.92 -58.91 36.48
N ARG A 31 6.48 -57.71 36.91
CA ARG A 31 6.70 -57.03 38.22
C ARG A 31 8.07 -57.18 38.96
N GLY A 32 8.89 -56.13 38.83
CA GLY A 32 9.37 -55.33 39.98
C GLY A 32 10.57 -55.84 40.81
N GLY A 33 11.21 -54.90 41.53
CA GLY A 33 12.31 -55.17 42.47
C GLY A 33 13.50 -54.22 42.28
N HIS A 34 13.85 -53.47 43.32
CA HIS A 34 14.96 -52.50 43.33
C HIS A 34 16.34 -53.20 43.31
N HIS A 35 17.38 -52.54 42.76
CA HIS A 35 18.60 -52.17 43.51
C HIS A 35 19.64 -51.43 42.63
N HIS A 36 20.20 -50.34 43.15
CA HIS A 36 21.56 -49.85 42.82
C HIS A 36 22.57 -50.67 43.65
N PRO A 37 23.84 -50.94 43.21
CA PRO A 37 24.81 -49.86 42.98
C PRO A 37 25.99 -50.10 41.99
N ARG A 38 26.73 -49.00 41.70
CA ARG A 38 28.17 -48.91 41.29
C ARG A 38 28.62 -49.57 39.97
N GLY A 39 29.40 -48.83 39.16
CA GLY A 39 30.24 -49.37 38.08
C GLY A 39 31.51 -50.06 38.61
N PRO A 40 32.37 -50.64 37.74
CA PRO A 40 33.27 -49.78 36.94
C PRO A 40 33.68 -50.38 35.55
N GLY A 41 34.66 -49.76 34.87
CA GLY A 41 35.66 -50.53 34.12
C GLY A 41 35.78 -50.29 32.60
N TRP A 42 36.50 -49.24 32.20
CA TRP A 42 37.11 -49.16 30.85
C TRP A 42 38.33 -50.09 30.75
N ARG A 43 38.40 -50.97 29.74
CA ARG A 43 39.66 -51.37 29.07
C ARG A 43 39.44 -51.62 27.56
N PRO A 44 40.39 -51.28 26.67
CA PRO A 44 40.15 -51.23 25.23
C PRO A 44 40.51 -52.52 24.48
N SER A 45 39.70 -52.89 23.48
CA SER A 45 40.05 -53.86 22.45
C SER A 45 40.84 -53.20 21.30
N ARG A 46 41.93 -53.84 20.86
CA ARG A 46 42.88 -53.29 19.87
C ARG A 46 42.28 -53.30 18.46
N VAL A 47 42.40 -52.18 17.73
CA VAL A 47 42.02 -52.09 16.30
C VAL A 47 43.24 -52.38 15.42
N THR A 48 43.12 -53.33 14.49
CA THR A 48 44.05 -53.51 13.37
C THR A 48 43.48 -52.88 12.08
N PRO A 49 44.27 -52.13 11.30
CA PRO A 49 43.74 -51.31 10.22
C PRO A 49 43.52 -52.09 8.90
N THR A 50 42.26 -52.34 8.53
CA THR A 50 41.92 -53.08 7.31
C THR A 50 41.17 -52.24 6.26
N ARG A 51 41.93 -51.62 5.34
CA ARG A 51 41.61 -51.27 3.93
C ARG A 51 40.27 -50.60 3.54
N ARG A 52 39.36 -50.26 4.47
CA ARG A 52 38.07 -49.59 4.23
C ARG A 52 38.09 -48.09 4.53
N SER A 53 39.00 -47.63 5.40
CA SER A 53 39.20 -46.22 5.72
C SER A 53 39.79 -45.42 4.55
N THR A 54 40.70 -46.00 3.77
CA THR A 54 41.33 -45.35 2.62
C THR A 54 40.32 -44.97 1.53
N LYS A 55 39.32 -45.81 1.25
CA LYS A 55 38.22 -45.45 0.34
C LYS A 55 37.38 -44.29 0.87
N ARG A 56 37.12 -44.23 2.18
CA ARG A 56 36.41 -43.09 2.79
C ARG A 56 37.24 -41.80 2.70
N PHE A 57 38.55 -41.86 2.96
CA PHE A 57 39.45 -40.72 2.76
C PHE A 57 39.52 -40.27 1.30
N PHE A 58 39.58 -41.18 0.33
CA PHE A 58 39.56 -40.82 -1.09
C PHE A 58 38.24 -40.18 -1.54
N ILE A 59 37.10 -40.66 -1.04
CA ILE A 59 35.79 -40.04 -1.29
C ILE A 59 35.72 -38.65 -0.64
N LEU A 60 36.15 -38.52 0.62
CA LEU A 60 36.14 -37.24 1.34
C LEU A 60 37.08 -36.23 0.67
N LEU A 61 38.24 -36.67 0.19
CA LEU A 61 39.17 -35.85 -0.60
C LEU A 61 38.61 -35.48 -1.98
N LEU A 62 37.90 -36.38 -2.67
CA LEU A 62 37.19 -36.04 -3.92
C LEU A 62 36.03 -35.06 -3.68
N VAL A 63 35.35 -35.16 -2.54
CA VAL A 63 34.30 -34.20 -2.14
C VAL A 63 34.91 -32.84 -1.78
N THR A 64 36.00 -32.77 -1.01
CA THR A 64 36.63 -31.49 -0.68
C THR A 64 37.35 -30.86 -1.87
N VAL A 65 37.97 -31.64 -2.75
CA VAL A 65 38.49 -31.15 -4.04
C VAL A 65 37.35 -30.72 -4.97
N GLY A 66 36.24 -31.46 -5.01
CA GLY A 66 35.04 -31.09 -5.76
C GLY A 66 34.45 -29.76 -5.28
N VAL A 67 34.26 -29.60 -3.97
CA VAL A 67 33.81 -28.36 -3.33
C VAL A 67 34.82 -27.23 -3.53
N TYR A 68 36.13 -27.49 -3.40
CA TYR A 68 37.17 -26.50 -3.66
C TYR A 68 37.17 -26.04 -5.12
N LEU A 69 37.01 -26.94 -6.10
CA LEU A 69 36.86 -26.60 -7.51
C LEU A 69 35.54 -25.87 -7.77
N LEU A 70 34.46 -26.21 -7.07
CA LEU A 70 33.18 -25.50 -7.17
C LEU A 70 33.27 -24.07 -6.59
N PHE A 71 34.08 -23.82 -5.55
CA PHE A 71 34.32 -22.48 -5.00
C PHE A 71 35.41 -21.67 -5.73
N SER A 72 36.45 -22.31 -6.27
CA SER A 72 37.56 -21.64 -6.98
C SER A 72 37.30 -21.45 -8.47
N ASN A 73 36.56 -22.38 -9.09
CA ASN A 73 36.06 -22.29 -10.46
C ASN A 73 34.57 -21.90 -10.50
N MET A 74 33.97 -21.59 -9.35
CA MET A 74 32.83 -20.65 -9.31
C MET A 74 33.30 -19.38 -10.01
N PRO A 75 32.64 -18.92 -11.08
CA PRO A 75 33.00 -17.64 -11.63
C PRO A 75 32.79 -16.59 -10.54
N LYS A 76 33.82 -15.78 -10.28
CA LYS A 76 33.66 -14.47 -9.63
C LYS A 76 32.97 -13.49 -10.59
N SER A 77 31.88 -13.94 -11.21
CA SER A 77 30.98 -13.08 -11.94
C SER A 77 30.28 -12.22 -10.92
N ASP A 78 30.66 -10.95 -10.86
CA ASP A 78 29.88 -9.96 -10.12
C ASP A 78 28.43 -9.99 -10.63
N TRP A 79 27.53 -10.43 -9.76
CA TRP A 79 26.11 -10.58 -10.05
C TRP A 79 25.43 -9.21 -10.26
N ARG A 80 26.11 -8.10 -9.94
CA ARG A 80 25.57 -6.73 -9.99
C ARG A 80 25.82 -6.01 -11.31
N ASP A 81 26.86 -6.36 -12.08
CA ASP A 81 27.40 -5.48 -13.15
C ASP A 81 27.17 -5.93 -14.61
N LYS A 82 26.48 -7.05 -14.85
CA LYS A 82 26.16 -7.51 -16.23
C LYS A 82 25.00 -6.74 -16.92
N ARG A 83 24.69 -5.52 -16.47
CA ARG A 83 23.55 -4.69 -16.93
C ARG A 83 23.93 -3.46 -17.77
N HIS A 84 25.20 -3.30 -18.16
CA HIS A 84 25.62 -2.24 -19.09
C HIS A 84 25.59 -2.75 -20.55
N PRO A 85 24.75 -2.18 -21.44
CA PRO A 85 24.96 -2.34 -22.87
C PRO A 85 26.20 -1.53 -23.26
N MET A 86 27.29 -2.21 -23.64
CA MET A 86 28.40 -1.52 -24.30
C MET A 86 27.90 -0.98 -25.64
N TYR A 87 27.85 0.35 -25.77
CA TYR A 87 27.72 1.04 -27.04
C TYR A 87 28.99 0.76 -27.87
N ARG A 88 28.98 -0.39 -28.56
CA ARG A 88 30.09 -0.82 -29.41
C ARG A 88 30.24 0.16 -30.56
N ASP A 89 31.33 0.91 -30.50
CA ASP A 89 31.69 1.86 -31.57
C ASP A 89 31.72 1.14 -32.93
N LYS A 90 30.99 1.70 -33.89
CA LYS A 90 30.88 1.20 -35.26
C LYS A 90 31.63 2.14 -36.19
N THR A 91 32.95 2.05 -36.13
CA THR A 91 33.77 2.40 -37.29
C THR A 91 33.34 1.54 -38.49
N TYR A 92 33.30 2.17 -39.65
CA TYR A 92 32.59 1.67 -40.84
C TYR A 92 33.22 0.39 -41.42
N SER A 93 32.40 -0.62 -41.72
CA SER A 93 32.78 -1.80 -42.51
C SER A 93 31.55 -2.45 -43.14
N PRO A 94 31.41 -2.45 -44.48
CA PRO A 94 30.24 -3.01 -45.16
C PRO A 94 30.38 -4.52 -45.42
N GLY A 95 29.37 -5.31 -45.06
CA GLY A 95 29.29 -6.71 -45.46
C GLY A 95 28.28 -7.56 -44.68
N GLN A 96 27.50 -8.36 -45.43
CA GLN A 96 26.77 -9.55 -44.97
C GLN A 96 25.77 -9.39 -43.81
N GLY A 97 24.51 -9.10 -44.15
CA GLY A 97 23.35 -9.38 -43.29
C GLY A 97 22.79 -10.80 -43.53
N PRO A 98 22.25 -11.50 -42.51
CA PRO A 98 21.56 -12.78 -42.68
C PRO A 98 20.08 -12.60 -43.12
N PRO A 99 19.46 -13.59 -43.79
CA PRO A 99 18.13 -13.45 -44.39
C PRO A 99 16.95 -13.94 -43.53
N GLY A 100 15.85 -13.18 -43.55
CA GLY A 100 14.51 -13.59 -43.11
C GLY A 100 14.25 -13.55 -41.58
N GLY A 101 13.06 -13.23 -41.09
CA GLY A 101 11.86 -12.74 -41.80
C GLY A 101 10.55 -13.21 -41.16
N TRP A 102 9.82 -12.30 -40.49
CA TRP A 102 8.44 -12.51 -40.02
C TRP A 102 7.68 -11.18 -40.03
N ASN A 103 6.73 -11.03 -40.95
CA ASN A 103 5.80 -9.90 -40.94
C ASN A 103 4.63 -10.22 -40.01
N TYR A 104 4.43 -9.43 -38.96
CA TYR A 104 3.25 -9.54 -38.09
C TYR A 104 2.42 -8.26 -38.19
N ILE A 105 1.37 -8.29 -38.99
CA ILE A 105 0.45 -7.17 -39.19
C ILE A 105 -0.81 -7.43 -38.33
N PRO A 106 -1.07 -6.65 -37.26
CA PRO A 106 -2.31 -6.78 -36.50
C PRO A 106 -3.52 -6.32 -37.35
N PRO A 107 -4.69 -6.96 -37.21
CA PRO A 107 -5.84 -6.69 -38.07
C PRO A 107 -6.48 -5.34 -37.78
N ARG A 108 -6.34 -4.39 -38.71
CA ARG A 108 -6.98 -3.07 -38.66
C ARG A 108 -8.49 -3.22 -38.90
N GLN A 109 -9.29 -3.19 -37.83
CA GLN A 109 -10.75 -3.07 -37.95
C GLN A 109 -11.10 -1.80 -38.73
N LYS A 110 -12.03 -1.93 -39.69
CA LYS A 110 -12.49 -0.83 -40.55
C LYS A 110 -14.00 -0.67 -40.40
N GLY A 111 -14.41 0.34 -39.64
CA GLY A 111 -15.80 0.72 -39.42
C GLY A 111 -15.95 2.23 -39.31
N GLU A 112 -17.11 2.74 -39.74
CA GLU A 112 -17.62 4.09 -39.50
C GLU A 112 -16.69 5.31 -39.71
N MET A 113 -16.21 5.49 -40.95
CA MET A 113 -15.88 6.86 -41.43
C MET A 113 -16.32 7.17 -42.88
N ASP A 114 -17.07 6.27 -43.53
CA ASP A 114 -17.46 6.39 -44.94
C ASP A 114 -18.86 7.03 -45.15
N ARG A 115 -19.47 7.65 -44.13
CA ARG A 115 -20.83 8.23 -44.22
C ARG A 115 -20.95 9.76 -44.07
N ALA A 116 -19.84 10.46 -43.80
CA ALA A 116 -19.83 11.92 -43.63
C ALA A 116 -19.52 12.73 -44.91
N LYS A 117 -19.04 12.09 -45.99
CA LYS A 117 -18.50 12.76 -47.19
C LYS A 117 -19.51 13.14 -48.29
N ALA A 118 -20.81 12.98 -48.06
CA ALA A 118 -21.84 13.19 -49.08
C ALA A 118 -22.44 14.62 -49.15
N ASN A 119 -22.38 15.38 -48.05
CA ASN A 119 -23.14 16.63 -47.89
C ASN A 119 -22.23 17.87 -47.69
N ALA A 120 -21.18 18.02 -48.50
CA ALA A 120 -20.22 19.13 -48.38
C ALA A 120 -19.82 19.77 -49.73
N GLU A 121 -20.48 19.44 -50.84
CA GLU A 121 -20.07 19.87 -52.18
C GLU A 121 -21.06 20.83 -52.88
N SER A 122 -21.62 21.79 -52.12
CA SER A 122 -22.27 22.97 -52.72
C SER A 122 -22.35 24.18 -51.77
N GLU A 123 -21.32 25.04 -51.77
CA GLU A 123 -21.54 26.49 -51.97
C GLU A 123 -20.26 27.25 -52.35
N LYS A 124 -20.40 28.54 -52.67
CA LYS A 124 -19.50 29.26 -53.61
C LYS A 124 -18.58 30.28 -52.95
N LYS A 125 -17.33 30.30 -53.45
CA LYS A 125 -16.49 31.47 -53.78
C LYS A 125 -16.40 32.65 -52.78
N GLY A 126 -15.14 32.96 -52.44
CA GLY A 126 -14.64 34.33 -52.59
C GLY A 126 -14.11 34.99 -51.31
N GLY A 127 -12.80 35.23 -51.26
CA GLY A 127 -12.15 35.97 -50.19
C GLY A 127 -10.63 35.86 -50.27
N HIS A 128 -9.98 36.78 -50.98
CA HIS A 128 -8.52 36.90 -50.92
C HIS A 128 -8.13 37.57 -49.59
N HIS A 129 -7.54 36.80 -48.68
CA HIS A 129 -6.68 37.32 -47.62
C HIS A 129 -5.34 36.58 -47.66
N ALA A 130 -4.27 37.28 -47.31
CA ALA A 130 -2.92 36.93 -47.72
C ALA A 130 -2.31 35.75 -46.92
N GLU A 131 -1.53 34.93 -47.60
CA GLU A 131 -0.60 33.98 -46.98
C GLU A 131 0.53 34.72 -46.26
N PRO A 132 0.86 34.38 -45.01
CA PRO A 132 2.20 34.54 -44.47
C PRO A 132 3.06 33.37 -44.94
N ALA A 133 3.64 33.48 -46.14
CA ALA A 133 4.47 32.42 -46.71
C ALA A 133 5.84 32.31 -46.00
N LEU A 134 6.06 31.21 -45.28
CA LEU A 134 7.38 30.72 -44.88
C LEU A 134 7.30 29.19 -44.68
N GLY A 135 7.40 28.46 -45.79
CA GLY A 135 7.15 27.02 -45.81
C GLY A 135 8.33 26.18 -45.32
N VAL A 136 8.02 25.25 -44.42
CA VAL A 136 8.58 23.90 -44.43
C VAL A 136 7.38 22.98 -44.61
N ASP A 137 7.38 22.13 -45.65
CA ASP A 137 6.30 21.17 -45.85
C ASP A 137 6.33 20.17 -44.70
N ALA A 138 5.35 20.26 -43.81
CA ALA A 138 5.29 19.43 -42.61
C ALA A 138 5.10 17.96 -43.00
N TYR A 139 6.03 17.12 -42.54
CA TYR A 139 6.11 15.73 -42.97
C TYR A 139 5.07 14.89 -42.24
N GLU A 140 4.10 14.39 -43.02
CA GLU A 140 2.98 13.54 -42.59
C GLU A 140 3.12 12.10 -43.13
N GLY A 141 4.36 11.59 -43.16
CA GLY A 141 4.66 10.21 -43.57
C GLY A 141 4.24 9.16 -42.54
N LEU A 142 4.30 7.88 -42.91
CA LEU A 142 4.18 6.76 -41.95
C LEU A 142 5.19 6.96 -40.82
N VAL A 143 4.80 6.70 -39.57
CA VAL A 143 5.71 6.79 -38.42
C VAL A 143 6.67 5.60 -38.43
N GLU A 144 7.97 5.86 -38.41
CA GLU A 144 9.01 4.86 -38.20
C GLU A 144 9.93 5.24 -37.03
N HIS A 145 10.36 4.25 -36.25
CA HIS A 145 11.26 4.43 -35.10
C HIS A 145 12.64 3.83 -35.39
N PRO A 146 13.54 4.53 -36.10
CA PRO A 146 14.75 3.94 -36.68
C PRO A 146 15.71 3.33 -35.64
N ASN A 147 15.79 3.91 -34.44
CA ASN A 147 16.74 3.49 -33.41
C ASN A 147 16.11 2.61 -32.31
N LEU A 148 14.79 2.66 -32.09
CA LEU A 148 14.13 2.09 -30.91
C LEU A 148 14.40 0.58 -30.77
N MET A 149 14.12 -0.19 -31.83
CA MET A 149 14.29 -1.64 -31.85
C MET A 149 15.74 -2.08 -31.55
N THR A 150 16.74 -1.28 -31.95
CA THR A 150 18.16 -1.58 -31.66
C THR A 150 18.46 -1.61 -30.16
N THR A 151 17.74 -0.79 -29.38
CA THR A 151 17.85 -0.74 -27.92
C THR A 151 16.95 -1.78 -27.24
N LEU A 152 15.71 -1.97 -27.71
CA LEU A 152 14.76 -2.94 -27.15
C LEU A 152 15.27 -4.38 -27.22
N HIS A 153 15.93 -4.78 -28.31
CA HIS A 153 16.55 -6.11 -28.42
C HIS A 153 17.70 -6.36 -27.42
N THR A 154 18.23 -5.34 -26.74
CA THR A 154 19.22 -5.53 -25.67
C THR A 154 18.57 -5.89 -24.32
N VAL A 155 17.27 -5.64 -24.15
CA VAL A 155 16.51 -5.92 -22.93
C VAL A 155 16.28 -7.43 -22.80
N LYS A 156 17.12 -8.08 -21.99
CA LYS A 156 16.94 -9.49 -21.65
C LYS A 156 15.80 -9.62 -20.66
N SER A 157 14.74 -10.32 -21.04
CA SER A 157 13.64 -10.67 -20.13
C SER A 157 14.19 -11.43 -18.92
N GLY A 158 14.16 -10.78 -17.75
CA GLY A 158 14.67 -11.35 -16.51
C GLY A 158 13.87 -12.58 -16.07
N ARG A 159 14.54 -13.61 -15.55
CA ARG A 159 13.88 -14.70 -14.81
C ARG A 159 13.59 -14.20 -13.39
N GLY A 160 12.43 -13.59 -13.18
CA GLY A 160 12.01 -13.04 -11.90
C GLY A 160 10.66 -12.32 -11.98
N THR A 161 10.29 -11.61 -10.90
CA THR A 161 9.19 -10.64 -10.93
C THR A 161 9.52 -9.48 -11.87
N ASN A 162 8.49 -8.89 -12.49
CA ASN A 162 8.68 -7.70 -13.31
C ASN A 162 9.06 -6.50 -12.41
N LYS A 163 10.08 -5.74 -12.82
CA LYS A 163 10.65 -4.62 -12.07
C LYS A 163 10.87 -3.37 -12.91
N ASN A 164 10.32 -3.36 -14.13
CA ASN A 164 10.68 -2.40 -15.16
C ASN A 164 9.92 -1.07 -14.93
N VAL A 165 10.68 0.01 -14.73
CA VAL A 165 10.19 1.38 -14.58
C VAL A 165 10.64 2.20 -15.78
N LEU A 166 9.71 2.81 -16.51
CA LEU A 166 10.04 3.61 -17.70
C LEU A 166 9.94 5.11 -17.38
N PHE A 167 11.07 5.82 -17.39
CA PHE A 167 11.04 7.27 -17.54
C PHE A 167 10.89 7.62 -19.02
N ALA A 168 10.03 8.58 -19.36
CA ALA A 168 9.85 9.06 -20.73
C ALA A 168 9.77 10.59 -20.76
N VAL A 169 10.38 11.21 -21.79
CA VAL A 169 10.35 12.66 -22.03
C VAL A 169 10.39 12.96 -23.53
N SER A 170 9.84 14.09 -23.96
CA SER A 170 10.08 14.68 -25.29
C SER A 170 10.99 15.90 -25.19
N SER A 171 10.67 16.84 -24.31
CA SER A 171 11.43 18.06 -24.09
C SER A 171 12.84 17.77 -23.57
N LEU A 172 13.84 18.37 -24.20
CA LEU A 172 15.24 18.33 -23.74
C LEU A 172 15.43 19.08 -22.40
N GLN A 173 14.51 19.99 -22.05
CA GLN A 173 14.49 20.64 -20.73
C GLN A 173 13.94 19.68 -19.67
N SER A 174 12.86 18.97 -19.95
CA SER A 174 12.33 17.92 -19.08
C SER A 174 13.31 16.75 -18.91
N ALA A 175 14.07 16.40 -19.95
CA ALA A 175 15.18 15.45 -19.83
C ALA A 175 16.19 15.86 -18.74
N ALA A 176 16.52 17.15 -18.62
CA ALA A 176 17.43 17.65 -17.58
C ALA A 176 16.82 17.60 -16.17
N ASN A 177 15.50 17.76 -16.03
CA ASN A 177 14.80 17.61 -14.76
C ASN A 177 14.72 16.14 -14.32
N VAL A 178 14.50 15.22 -15.27
CA VAL A 178 14.14 13.82 -15.02
C VAL A 178 15.35 12.88 -14.96
N LEU A 179 16.38 13.08 -15.80
CA LEU A 179 17.59 12.23 -15.82
C LEU A 179 18.28 12.09 -14.46
N PRO A 180 18.47 13.15 -13.64
CA PRO A 180 19.05 13.01 -12.30
C PRO A 180 18.23 12.12 -11.36
N LEU A 181 16.91 12.08 -11.54
CA LEU A 181 15.98 11.26 -10.75
C LEU A 181 16.03 9.79 -11.21
N ALA A 182 16.02 9.53 -12.52
CA ALA A 182 16.20 8.20 -13.10
C ALA A 182 17.56 7.59 -12.71
N CYS A 183 18.64 8.38 -12.82
CA CYS A 183 19.98 7.97 -12.39
C CYS A 183 20.12 7.81 -10.87
N ARG A 184 19.22 8.38 -10.05
CA ARG A 184 19.14 8.12 -8.61
C ARG A 184 18.44 6.78 -8.37
N MET A 185 17.26 6.55 -8.95
CA MET A 185 16.53 5.28 -8.84
C MET A 185 17.36 4.07 -9.30
N GLY A 186 18.11 4.20 -10.40
CA GLY A 186 19.02 3.15 -10.88
C GLY A 186 20.15 2.80 -9.91
N LYS A 187 20.53 3.69 -8.97
CA LYS A 187 21.52 3.40 -7.93
C LYS A 187 20.94 2.65 -6.73
N GLU A 188 19.65 2.80 -6.47
CA GLU A 188 18.95 2.10 -5.38
C GLU A 188 18.78 0.59 -5.67
N MET A 189 18.88 0.18 -6.93
CA MET A 189 18.82 -1.22 -7.39
C MET A 189 17.52 -1.98 -7.07
N LYS A 190 16.49 -1.31 -6.56
CA LYS A 190 15.14 -1.89 -6.35
C LYS A 190 14.45 -2.25 -7.67
N ASN A 191 14.63 -1.39 -8.68
CA ASN A 191 13.96 -1.42 -9.98
C ASN A 191 14.95 -1.62 -11.13
N ASP A 192 14.46 -2.13 -12.26
CA ASP A 192 15.14 -2.09 -13.54
C ASP A 192 14.68 -0.83 -14.29
N VAL A 193 15.56 0.18 -14.36
CA VAL A 193 15.19 1.53 -14.79
C VAL A 193 15.49 1.72 -16.28
N HIS A 194 14.47 2.11 -17.03
CA HIS A 194 14.51 2.46 -18.44
C HIS A 194 14.31 3.97 -18.61
N PHE A 195 14.89 4.55 -19.66
CA PHE A 195 14.69 5.95 -20.05
C PHE A 195 14.49 6.05 -21.56
N ALA A 196 13.34 6.56 -22.00
CA ALA A 196 13.01 6.80 -23.40
C ALA A 196 13.04 8.28 -23.75
N LEU A 197 13.77 8.63 -24.83
CA LEU A 197 13.75 9.96 -25.44
C LEU A 197 12.83 9.94 -26.67
N MET A 198 11.77 10.73 -26.66
CA MET A 198 10.79 10.87 -27.76
C MET A 198 10.85 12.28 -28.39
N ALA A 199 12.01 12.93 -28.29
CA ALA A 199 12.18 14.36 -28.55
C ALA A 199 11.88 14.83 -29.98
N HIS A 200 11.32 16.04 -30.06
CA HIS A 200 11.21 16.87 -31.25
C HIS A 200 12.60 17.46 -31.68
N SER A 201 13.63 16.62 -31.78
CA SER A 201 15.03 17.06 -32.00
C SER A 201 15.92 15.96 -32.59
N GLU A 202 16.81 16.33 -33.51
CA GLU A 202 17.79 15.42 -34.11
C GLU A 202 18.98 15.06 -33.19
N ILE A 203 19.20 15.81 -32.10
CA ILE A 203 20.38 15.65 -31.21
C ILE A 203 20.51 14.20 -30.70
N ASP A 204 21.68 13.59 -30.89
CA ASP A 204 21.91 12.17 -30.53
C ASP A 204 21.72 11.95 -29.03
N ILE A 205 21.04 10.87 -28.65
CA ILE A 205 20.74 10.54 -27.26
C ILE A 205 22.01 10.46 -26.37
N ARG A 206 23.18 10.13 -26.94
CA ARG A 206 24.48 10.13 -26.25
C ARG A 206 24.99 11.54 -25.97
N GLU A 207 24.67 12.51 -26.81
CA GLU A 207 24.95 13.92 -26.55
C GLU A 207 24.04 14.46 -25.45
N VAL A 208 22.74 14.13 -25.48
CA VAL A 208 21.79 14.46 -24.39
C VAL A 208 22.26 13.87 -23.05
N MET A 209 22.71 12.61 -23.04
CA MET A 209 23.33 11.99 -21.85
C MET A 209 24.57 12.78 -21.38
N LYS A 210 25.49 13.10 -22.30
CA LYS A 210 26.75 13.79 -21.99
C LYS A 210 26.53 15.21 -21.45
N MET A 211 25.59 15.97 -22.02
CA MET A 211 25.20 17.30 -21.54
C MET A 211 24.65 17.26 -20.11
N ASN A 212 23.88 16.21 -19.79
CA ASN A 212 23.29 16.00 -18.46
C ASN A 212 24.23 15.28 -17.46
N GLY A 213 25.52 15.16 -17.77
CA GLY A 213 26.52 14.54 -16.88
C GLY A 213 26.33 13.04 -16.62
N VAL A 214 25.49 12.38 -17.42
CA VAL A 214 25.23 10.93 -17.33
C VAL A 214 26.53 10.19 -17.64
N ASN A 215 26.87 9.24 -16.77
CA ASN A 215 28.07 8.42 -16.85
C ASN A 215 27.75 6.98 -16.44
N GLU A 216 28.71 6.08 -16.55
CA GLU A 216 28.55 4.63 -16.29
C GLU A 216 28.00 4.29 -14.89
N LYS A 217 28.08 5.21 -13.92
CA LYS A 217 27.48 5.04 -12.57
C LYS A 217 25.96 5.27 -12.56
N CYS A 218 25.36 5.68 -13.68
CA CYS A 218 23.92 5.72 -13.89
C CYS A 218 23.47 4.38 -14.49
N ARG A 219 22.92 3.49 -13.66
CA ARG A 219 22.40 2.19 -14.08
C ARG A 219 20.97 2.35 -14.62
N VAL A 220 20.89 2.88 -15.84
CA VAL A 220 19.66 3.11 -16.60
C VAL A 220 19.84 2.54 -18.01
N LEU A 221 18.80 1.89 -18.53
CA LEU A 221 18.73 1.40 -19.91
C LEU A 221 18.10 2.47 -20.81
N PHE A 222 18.87 2.98 -21.77
CA PHE A 222 18.46 4.09 -22.63
C PHE A 222 17.84 3.60 -23.93
N HIS A 223 16.73 4.23 -24.31
CA HIS A 223 15.94 3.94 -25.50
C HIS A 223 15.78 5.21 -26.33
N ASP A 224 16.20 5.17 -27.58
CA ASP A 224 15.94 6.25 -28.54
C ASP A 224 14.61 5.97 -29.25
N ALA A 225 13.56 6.62 -28.77
CA ALA A 225 12.17 6.42 -29.17
C ALA A 225 11.65 7.54 -30.07
N ARG A 226 12.55 8.36 -30.63
CA ARG A 226 12.22 9.39 -31.62
C ARG A 226 11.68 8.74 -32.90
N ILE A 227 10.85 9.49 -33.61
CA ILE A 227 10.37 9.15 -34.96
C ILE A 227 11.41 9.55 -36.01
N ASP A 228 11.26 9.09 -37.25
CA ASP A 228 11.91 9.65 -38.42
C ASP A 228 11.42 11.09 -38.69
N HIS A 229 12.30 11.95 -39.17
CA HIS A 229 12.03 13.37 -39.44
C HIS A 229 11.32 14.12 -38.27
N PRO A 230 11.82 14.02 -37.02
CA PRO A 230 11.12 14.60 -35.88
C PRO A 230 10.96 16.11 -36.04
N THR A 231 12.03 16.85 -36.36
CA THR A 231 12.03 18.33 -36.42
C THR A 231 11.14 18.96 -37.50
N THR A 232 10.65 18.17 -38.46
CA THR A 232 9.73 18.64 -39.52
C THR A 232 8.37 17.95 -39.47
N SER A 233 8.06 17.19 -38.41
CA SER A 233 6.78 16.52 -38.22
C SER A 233 5.73 17.42 -37.56
N THR A 234 4.44 17.14 -37.76
CA THR A 234 3.37 17.82 -37.01
C THR A 234 3.21 17.24 -35.60
N GLU A 235 2.65 18.03 -34.68
CA GLU A 235 2.26 17.59 -33.33
C GLU A 235 1.38 16.33 -33.34
N LYS A 236 0.52 16.19 -34.38
CA LYS A 236 -0.35 15.01 -34.55
C LYS A 236 0.47 13.76 -34.86
N ARG A 237 1.44 13.87 -35.77
CA ARG A 237 2.37 12.78 -36.09
C ARG A 237 3.27 12.42 -34.90
N LEU A 238 3.78 13.43 -34.19
CA LEU A 238 4.57 13.25 -32.96
C LEU A 238 3.75 12.50 -31.89
N LYS A 239 2.49 12.90 -31.64
CA LYS A 239 1.59 12.20 -30.72
C LYS A 239 1.36 10.73 -31.10
N VAL A 240 1.15 10.43 -32.38
CA VAL A 240 1.02 9.04 -32.88
C VAL A 240 2.31 8.24 -32.69
N GLY A 241 3.49 8.86 -32.85
CA GLY A 241 4.77 8.22 -32.56
C GLY A 241 5.02 7.95 -31.08
N VAL A 242 4.56 8.83 -30.19
CA VAL A 242 4.57 8.57 -28.74
C VAL A 242 3.70 7.35 -28.41
N GLN A 243 2.56 7.19 -29.08
CA GLN A 243 1.69 6.02 -28.93
C GLN A 243 2.36 4.73 -29.45
N ASP A 244 2.88 4.71 -30.69
CA ASP A 244 3.52 3.51 -31.27
C ASP A 244 4.79 3.08 -30.50
N ALA A 245 5.62 4.05 -30.10
CA ALA A 245 6.78 3.80 -29.25
C ALA A 245 6.42 3.16 -27.91
N LEU A 246 5.32 3.58 -27.28
CA LEU A 246 4.82 2.99 -26.03
C LEU A 246 4.23 1.59 -26.22
N VAL A 247 3.53 1.33 -27.33
CA VAL A 247 3.09 -0.04 -27.69
C VAL A 247 4.31 -0.96 -27.86
N SER A 248 5.31 -0.50 -28.64
CA SER A 248 6.57 -1.22 -28.85
C SER A 248 7.33 -1.47 -27.54
N MET A 249 7.44 -0.46 -26.67
CA MET A 249 8.06 -0.61 -25.35
C MET A 249 7.26 -1.53 -24.44
N ASN A 250 5.93 -1.52 -24.48
CA ASN A 250 5.15 -2.47 -23.70
C ASN A 250 5.38 -3.92 -24.16
N ILE A 251 5.48 -4.19 -25.47
CA ILE A 251 5.74 -5.54 -25.98
C ILE A 251 7.09 -6.11 -25.47
N TYR A 252 8.16 -5.30 -25.49
CA TYR A 252 9.51 -5.78 -25.14
C TYR A 252 9.90 -5.59 -23.68
N ILE A 253 9.49 -4.49 -23.04
CA ILE A 253 9.84 -4.14 -21.65
C ILE A 253 8.70 -4.53 -20.70
N ARG A 254 7.44 -4.28 -21.05
CA ARG A 254 6.29 -4.28 -20.12
C ARG A 254 6.56 -3.44 -18.87
N PRO A 255 6.67 -2.10 -18.97
CA PRO A 255 6.83 -1.26 -17.78
C PRO A 255 5.66 -1.49 -16.80
N GLN A 256 5.92 -1.41 -15.50
CA GLN A 256 4.88 -1.43 -14.47
C GLN A 256 4.35 -0.03 -14.16
N VAL A 257 5.12 0.99 -14.55
CA VAL A 257 4.82 2.41 -14.39
C VAL A 257 5.62 3.20 -15.42
N ILE A 258 5.01 4.27 -15.93
CA ILE A 258 5.62 5.29 -16.78
C ILE A 258 5.75 6.57 -15.95
N ILE A 259 6.91 7.22 -15.99
CA ILE A 259 7.19 8.44 -15.21
C ILE A 259 7.61 9.56 -16.17
N VAL A 260 6.92 10.69 -16.12
CA VAL A 260 7.08 11.84 -17.03
C VAL A 260 7.24 13.14 -16.26
N ASP A 261 7.75 14.19 -16.90
CA ASP A 261 7.67 15.56 -16.34
C ASP A 261 6.25 16.10 -16.58
N GLY A 262 5.45 16.19 -15.51
CA GLY A 262 4.06 16.69 -15.59
C GLY A 262 3.97 18.22 -15.58
N SER A 263 5.09 18.93 -15.76
CA SER A 263 5.12 20.38 -15.80
C SER A 263 5.14 20.92 -17.22
N ALA A 264 4.70 22.16 -17.39
CA ALA A 264 4.75 22.90 -18.67
C ALA A 264 6.17 23.26 -19.17
N THR A 265 7.19 22.42 -18.88
CA THR A 265 8.44 22.32 -19.66
C THR A 265 8.42 21.14 -20.61
N GLU A 266 7.46 20.21 -20.46
CA GLU A 266 7.24 19.05 -21.30
C GLU A 266 6.20 19.33 -22.39
N GLU A 267 6.29 18.61 -23.51
CA GLU A 267 5.46 18.84 -24.69
C GLU A 267 4.02 18.33 -24.53
N SER A 268 3.03 19.16 -24.91
CA SER A 268 1.60 18.81 -24.81
C SER A 268 1.23 17.57 -25.62
N HIS A 269 1.70 17.49 -26.87
CA HIS A 269 1.47 16.36 -27.77
C HIS A 269 2.06 15.05 -27.21
N PHE A 270 3.13 15.13 -26.42
CA PHE A 270 3.75 13.99 -25.75
C PHE A 270 2.91 13.55 -24.55
N LEU A 271 2.55 14.47 -23.65
CA LEU A 271 1.72 14.12 -22.48
C LEU A 271 0.38 13.52 -22.91
N GLU A 272 -0.32 14.13 -23.89
CA GLU A 272 -1.55 13.55 -24.45
C GLU A 272 -1.35 12.18 -25.09
N GLY A 273 -0.19 11.93 -25.72
CA GLY A 273 0.17 10.63 -26.30
C GLY A 273 0.39 9.56 -25.22
N VAL A 274 1.12 9.93 -24.15
CA VAL A 274 1.38 9.07 -22.99
C VAL A 274 0.09 8.72 -22.27
N HIS A 275 -0.74 9.70 -21.89
CA HIS A 275 -1.98 9.43 -21.16
C HIS A 275 -2.96 8.56 -21.96
N TRP A 276 -3.08 8.80 -23.27
CA TRP A 276 -3.90 7.96 -24.15
C TRP A 276 -3.38 6.51 -24.17
N GLN A 277 -2.10 6.32 -24.50
CA GLN A 277 -1.58 4.97 -24.71
C GLN A 277 -1.42 4.19 -23.41
N ALA A 278 -1.11 4.85 -22.29
CA ALA A 278 -1.03 4.21 -20.99
C ALA A 278 -2.40 3.75 -20.49
N GLY A 279 -3.48 4.51 -20.78
CA GLY A 279 -4.86 4.10 -20.50
C GLY A 279 -5.26 2.83 -21.29
N GLU A 280 -4.98 2.79 -22.59
CA GLU A 280 -5.20 1.61 -23.45
C GLU A 280 -4.36 0.38 -23.04
N LEU A 281 -3.33 0.57 -22.20
CA LEU A 281 -2.42 -0.48 -21.73
C LEU A 281 -2.55 -0.80 -20.23
N ASP A 282 -3.54 -0.24 -19.52
CA ASP A 282 -3.71 -0.30 -18.04
C ASP A 282 -2.38 -0.07 -17.28
N THR A 283 -1.58 0.89 -17.76
CA THR A 283 -0.24 1.18 -17.24
C THR A 283 -0.27 2.47 -16.42
N GLU A 284 0.24 2.40 -15.19
CA GLU A 284 0.27 3.55 -14.27
C GLU A 284 1.16 4.68 -14.82
N VAL A 285 0.67 5.93 -14.80
CA VAL A 285 1.46 7.12 -15.15
C VAL A 285 1.69 7.98 -13.91
N ILE A 286 2.95 8.36 -13.65
CA ILE A 286 3.32 9.31 -12.60
C ILE A 286 3.84 10.59 -13.26
N GLU A 287 3.06 11.66 -13.14
CA GLU A 287 3.45 13.02 -13.46
C GLU A 287 4.33 13.61 -12.36
N LEU A 288 5.58 13.94 -12.69
CA LEU A 288 6.50 14.60 -11.76
C LEU A 288 6.20 16.10 -11.67
N PRO A 289 6.18 16.70 -10.47
CA PRO A 289 6.05 18.13 -10.29
C PRO A 289 7.35 18.85 -10.69
N ARG A 290 7.27 20.17 -10.91
CA ARG A 290 8.46 21.02 -11.13
C ARG A 290 9.50 20.79 -10.03
N ASN A 291 10.77 20.68 -10.42
CA ASN A 291 11.91 20.37 -9.55
C ASN A 291 11.70 19.09 -8.71
N PRO A 292 11.44 17.92 -9.33
CA PRO A 292 11.01 16.72 -8.60
C PRO A 292 12.10 16.17 -7.67
N GLY A 293 13.37 16.47 -7.94
CA GLY A 293 14.52 16.04 -7.14
C GLY A 293 14.53 16.57 -5.70
N SER A 294 13.78 17.63 -5.38
CA SER A 294 13.66 18.24 -4.04
C SER A 294 12.28 18.12 -3.40
N SER A 295 11.20 17.95 -4.18
CA SER A 295 9.81 17.82 -3.69
C SER A 295 9.39 16.36 -3.50
N VAL A 296 9.64 15.51 -4.49
CA VAL A 296 9.26 14.07 -4.51
C VAL A 296 10.47 13.15 -4.67
N GLY A 297 11.67 13.62 -4.32
CA GLY A 297 12.94 12.91 -4.53
C GLY A 297 13.05 11.52 -3.88
N TRP A 298 12.14 11.22 -2.95
CA TRP A 298 11.95 9.93 -2.28
C TRP A 298 11.30 8.86 -3.17
N ILE A 299 10.63 9.23 -4.28
CA ILE A 299 10.02 8.29 -5.24
C ILE A 299 11.03 7.26 -5.77
N THR A 300 12.30 7.64 -5.83
CA THR A 300 13.42 6.78 -6.26
C THR A 300 13.71 5.61 -5.31
N LYS A 301 13.21 5.68 -4.08
CA LYS A 301 13.33 4.67 -3.02
C LYS A 301 12.20 3.65 -3.05
N LEU A 302 11.15 3.84 -3.85
CA LEU A 302 10.07 2.86 -4.00
C LEU A 302 10.46 1.73 -4.96
N ASP A 303 9.82 0.57 -4.80
CA ASP A 303 9.85 -0.47 -5.84
C ASP A 303 8.73 -0.28 -6.89
N SER A 304 8.85 -0.98 -8.01
CA SER A 304 7.92 -0.91 -9.14
C SER A 304 6.48 -1.30 -8.80
N LEU A 305 6.25 -2.07 -7.73
CA LEU A 305 4.91 -2.49 -7.31
C LEU A 305 4.25 -1.41 -6.44
N SER A 306 5.01 -0.79 -5.53
CA SER A 306 4.60 0.45 -4.85
C SER A 306 4.27 1.55 -5.85
N LEU A 307 5.10 1.73 -6.89
CA LEU A 307 4.90 2.75 -7.93
C LEU A 307 3.66 2.46 -8.79
N ALA A 308 3.38 1.20 -9.13
CA ALA A 308 2.17 0.79 -9.86
C ALA A 308 0.85 0.98 -9.07
N ALA A 309 0.92 1.44 -7.82
CA ALA A 309 -0.20 1.83 -6.98
C ALA A 309 -0.31 3.35 -6.74
N TRP A 310 0.50 4.19 -7.40
CA TRP A 310 0.67 5.61 -7.06
C TRP A 310 -0.61 6.42 -6.98
N ASN A 311 -1.42 6.42 -8.05
CA ASN A 311 -2.72 7.11 -8.09
C ASN A 311 -3.87 6.25 -7.56
N LYS A 312 -3.63 4.95 -7.33
CA LYS A 312 -4.60 4.02 -6.73
C LYS A 312 -4.74 4.23 -5.22
N VAL A 313 -3.65 4.60 -4.53
CA VAL A 313 -3.64 4.89 -3.09
C VAL A 313 -4.23 6.27 -2.79
N ASN A 314 -5.42 6.28 -2.21
CA ASN A 314 -6.09 7.49 -1.70
C ASN A 314 -6.05 7.53 -0.16
N ILE A 315 -5.88 8.73 0.39
CA ILE A 315 -5.83 8.97 1.82
C ILE A 315 -6.76 10.14 2.12
N ASP A 316 -7.90 9.87 2.76
CA ASP A 316 -8.83 10.91 3.20
C ASP A 316 -8.42 11.40 4.60
N ILE A 317 -8.47 12.70 4.85
CA ILE A 317 -8.16 13.30 6.15
C ILE A 317 -9.46 13.49 6.93
N LEU A 318 -9.49 12.96 8.15
CA LEU A 318 -10.58 13.13 9.11
C LEU A 318 -10.11 14.01 10.27
N VAL A 319 -10.83 15.09 10.53
CA VAL A 319 -10.67 15.93 11.72
C VAL A 319 -11.94 15.87 12.56
N SER A 320 -11.81 15.45 13.82
CA SER A 320 -12.93 15.42 14.77
C SER A 320 -12.81 16.52 15.82
N ALA A 321 -13.62 17.58 15.70
CA ALA A 321 -13.62 18.69 16.64
C ALA A 321 -14.66 18.52 17.76
N SER A 322 -14.26 18.83 19.00
CA SER A 322 -15.15 18.88 20.16
C SER A 322 -15.46 20.34 20.55
N SER A 323 -16.52 20.52 21.34
CA SER A 323 -16.91 21.84 21.86
C SER A 323 -15.74 22.51 22.58
N GLY A 324 -15.43 23.76 22.23
CA GLY A 324 -14.34 24.54 22.83
C GLY A 324 -13.00 24.52 22.07
N THR A 325 -12.77 23.60 21.12
CA THR A 325 -11.48 23.49 20.39
C THR A 325 -11.26 24.54 19.28
N THR A 326 -11.91 25.70 19.39
CA THR A 326 -11.90 26.81 18.41
C THR A 326 -10.50 27.20 17.91
N GLY A 327 -9.56 27.43 18.83
CA GLY A 327 -8.22 27.92 18.48
C GLY A 327 -7.35 26.84 17.82
N SER A 328 -7.41 25.61 18.35
CA SER A 328 -6.59 24.49 17.90
C SER A 328 -7.05 23.97 16.54
N LEU A 329 -8.37 23.84 16.30
CA LEU A 329 -8.92 23.54 14.97
C LEU A 329 -8.47 24.53 13.89
N ILE A 330 -8.42 25.84 14.21
CA ILE A 330 -7.95 26.87 13.27
C ILE A 330 -6.44 26.72 12.99
N ARG A 331 -5.63 26.30 13.97
CA ARG A 331 -4.19 26.01 13.82
C ARG A 331 -3.95 24.76 12.94
N LEU A 332 -4.68 23.68 13.18
CA LEU A 332 -4.65 22.47 12.36
C LEU A 332 -5.04 22.76 10.90
N LEU A 333 -6.16 23.44 10.66
CA LEU A 333 -6.61 23.77 9.30
C LEU A 333 -5.62 24.70 8.55
N LYS A 334 -4.95 25.61 9.25
CA LYS A 334 -3.89 26.46 8.67
C LYS A 334 -2.65 25.66 8.29
N SER A 335 -2.15 24.78 9.16
CA SER A 335 -0.97 23.95 8.88
C SER A 335 -1.24 22.92 7.77
N LEU A 336 -2.40 22.25 7.80
CA LEU A 336 -2.90 21.42 6.69
C LEU A 336 -2.89 22.20 5.36
N ALA A 337 -3.37 23.44 5.36
CA ALA A 337 -3.37 24.30 4.17
C ALA A 337 -1.99 24.87 3.79
N ALA A 338 -0.96 24.75 4.64
CA ALA A 338 0.41 25.18 4.37
C ALA A 338 1.32 24.06 3.84
N ALA A 339 1.02 22.80 4.15
CA ALA A 339 1.85 21.63 3.83
C ALA A 339 2.00 21.32 2.31
N ASP A 340 2.95 20.42 1.99
CA ASP A 340 3.45 20.17 0.63
C ASP A 340 2.85 18.91 -0.01
N TYR A 341 1.81 19.11 -0.83
CA TYR A 341 1.11 18.08 -1.61
C TYR A 341 1.63 18.02 -3.07
N SER A 342 2.87 18.45 -3.32
CA SER A 342 3.45 18.41 -4.68
C SER A 342 3.61 16.99 -5.20
N GLY A 343 3.23 16.75 -6.46
CA GLY A 343 3.38 15.47 -7.15
C GLY A 343 2.45 14.34 -6.68
N VAL A 344 1.45 14.65 -5.84
CA VAL A 344 0.50 13.67 -5.30
C VAL A 344 -0.93 14.20 -5.42
N PRO A 345 -1.95 13.32 -5.55
CA PRO A 345 -3.35 13.75 -5.47
C PRO A 345 -3.63 14.47 -4.15
N MET A 346 -4.38 15.58 -4.23
CA MET A 346 -4.81 16.32 -3.05
C MET A 346 -5.88 15.51 -2.28
N PRO A 347 -5.68 15.24 -0.98
CA PRO A 347 -6.59 14.41 -0.19
C PRO A 347 -7.93 15.09 0.09
N HIS A 348 -8.99 14.29 0.25
CA HIS A 348 -10.27 14.78 0.73
C HIS A 348 -10.19 15.16 2.22
N LEU A 349 -10.85 16.24 2.64
CA LEU A 349 -10.83 16.72 4.02
C LEU A 349 -12.24 16.70 4.61
N THR A 350 -12.52 15.75 5.51
CA THR A 350 -13.74 15.74 6.32
C THR A 350 -13.48 16.39 7.67
N VAL A 351 -14.24 17.43 8.01
CA VAL A 351 -14.23 18.05 9.35
C VAL A 351 -15.58 17.80 10.01
N GLU A 352 -15.57 16.98 11.05
CA GLU A 352 -16.68 16.81 11.98
C GLU A 352 -16.69 18.00 12.96
N LEU A 353 -17.85 18.64 13.11
CA LEU A 353 -18.01 19.88 13.89
C LEU A 353 -19.02 19.69 15.05
N PRO A 354 -18.74 20.27 16.23
CA PRO A 354 -19.68 20.26 17.36
C PRO A 354 -20.98 21.03 17.06
N PRO A 355 -22.05 20.82 17.85
CA PRO A 355 -23.34 21.47 17.63
C PRO A 355 -23.28 22.99 17.86
N ASP A 356 -22.46 23.44 18.81
CA ASP A 356 -22.15 24.85 19.04
C ASP A 356 -20.76 25.17 18.48
N LEU A 357 -20.60 26.38 17.91
CA LEU A 357 -19.39 26.84 17.26
C LEU A 357 -19.14 28.30 17.64
N GLY A 358 -17.95 28.59 18.17
CA GLY A 358 -17.54 29.97 18.45
C GLY A 358 -17.60 30.82 17.16
N PRO A 359 -18.08 32.08 17.21
CA PRO A 359 -18.22 32.91 16.01
C PRO A 359 -16.92 33.11 15.20
N ALA A 360 -15.77 33.08 15.86
CA ALA A 360 -14.46 33.12 15.19
C ALA A 360 -14.19 31.85 14.34
N THR A 361 -14.65 30.68 14.78
CA THR A 361 -14.54 29.40 14.06
C THR A 361 -15.42 29.41 12.83
N GLU A 362 -16.67 29.86 12.97
CA GLU A 362 -17.61 29.99 11.85
C GLU A 362 -17.13 31.02 10.82
N GLN A 363 -16.62 32.17 11.26
CA GLN A 363 -16.05 33.19 10.37
C GLN A 363 -14.73 32.77 9.71
N PHE A 364 -14.01 31.79 10.26
CA PHE A 364 -12.84 31.17 9.63
C PHE A 364 -13.26 30.11 8.61
N ILE A 365 -14.11 29.15 9.01
CA ILE A 365 -14.54 28.02 8.16
C ILE A 365 -15.26 28.53 6.90
N SER A 366 -16.12 29.55 7.02
CA SER A 366 -16.81 30.19 5.89
C SER A 366 -15.88 30.88 4.87
N LYS A 367 -14.60 31.09 5.21
CA LYS A 367 -13.57 31.67 4.33
C LYS A 367 -12.48 30.67 3.95
N PHE A 368 -12.45 29.50 4.58
CA PHE A 368 -11.45 28.47 4.33
C PHE A 368 -11.69 27.80 2.97
N GLN A 369 -10.61 27.47 2.26
CA GLN A 369 -10.69 26.92 0.89
C GLN A 369 -9.78 25.71 0.77
N TRP A 370 -10.40 24.59 0.39
CA TRP A 370 -9.74 23.31 0.17
C TRP A 370 -10.20 22.72 -1.18
N PRO A 371 -9.29 22.48 -2.14
CA PRO A 371 -7.83 22.61 -2.05
C PRO A 371 -7.31 24.05 -1.84
N PRO A 372 -6.13 24.23 -1.21
CA PRO A 372 -5.49 25.53 -1.13
C PRO A 372 -5.21 26.12 -2.53
N LYS A 373 -5.37 27.44 -2.70
CA LYS A 373 -5.30 28.11 -4.02
C LYS A 373 -4.08 27.76 -4.89
N ARG A 374 -2.92 27.44 -4.31
CA ARG A 374 -1.71 27.02 -5.05
C ARG A 374 -1.86 25.70 -5.82
N TYR A 375 -2.86 24.89 -5.49
CA TYR A 375 -3.22 23.64 -6.17
C TYR A 375 -4.61 23.72 -6.85
N SER A 376 -5.23 24.91 -6.87
CA SER A 376 -6.56 25.12 -7.43
C SER A 376 -6.47 25.71 -8.83
N THR A 377 -6.92 24.95 -9.82
CA THR A 377 -7.16 25.41 -11.19
C THR A 377 -8.55 26.04 -11.32
N THR A 378 -8.86 26.63 -12.47
CA THR A 378 -10.19 27.23 -12.76
C THR A 378 -11.37 26.24 -12.68
N HIS A 379 -11.11 24.93 -12.63
CA HIS A 379 -12.15 23.89 -12.59
C HIS A 379 -12.05 22.97 -11.36
N THR A 380 -11.18 23.30 -10.39
CA THR A 380 -11.00 22.49 -9.18
C THR A 380 -12.26 22.56 -8.30
N ARG A 381 -12.93 21.43 -8.11
CA ARG A 381 -14.04 21.28 -7.15
C ARG A 381 -13.50 21.33 -5.73
N SER A 382 -14.31 21.81 -4.78
CA SER A 382 -13.94 21.68 -3.37
C SER A 382 -13.82 20.21 -2.97
N GLN A 383 -12.74 19.87 -2.27
CA GLN A 383 -12.48 18.53 -1.75
C GLN A 383 -12.70 18.46 -0.23
N MET A 384 -13.63 19.25 0.30
CA MET A 384 -13.88 19.33 1.75
C MET A 384 -15.35 19.13 2.11
N THR A 385 -15.58 18.29 3.11
CA THR A 385 -16.89 17.97 3.67
C THR A 385 -16.97 18.48 5.10
N LEU A 386 -18.05 19.20 5.42
CA LEU A 386 -18.35 19.66 6.77
C LEU A 386 -19.52 18.85 7.36
N ARG A 387 -19.29 18.19 8.50
CA ARG A 387 -20.29 17.37 9.20
C ARG A 387 -20.63 17.96 10.57
N LYS A 388 -21.55 18.93 10.63
CA LYS A 388 -21.99 19.53 11.90
C LYS A 388 -22.97 18.61 12.65
N ARG A 389 -22.75 18.36 13.95
CA ARG A 389 -23.67 17.57 14.79
C ARG A 389 -24.96 18.35 15.07
N ILE A 390 -26.09 17.64 15.07
CA ILE A 390 -27.41 18.20 15.38
C ILE A 390 -27.71 18.16 16.88
N SER A 391 -27.40 17.04 17.55
CA SER A 391 -27.68 16.88 18.99
C SER A 391 -26.89 17.88 19.84
N PRO A 392 -27.57 18.79 20.59
CA PRO A 392 -26.93 19.71 21.52
C PRO A 392 -26.65 19.06 22.88
N ARG A 393 -27.14 17.83 23.10
CA ARG A 393 -26.77 17.02 24.26
C ARG A 393 -25.33 16.53 24.05
N GLY A 394 -24.57 16.43 25.15
CA GLY A 394 -23.34 15.66 25.18
C GLY A 394 -23.58 14.23 24.67
N ILE A 395 -22.61 13.72 23.91
CA ILE A 395 -22.68 12.41 23.26
C ILE A 395 -22.49 11.26 24.27
N GLY A 396 -23.07 10.08 24.00
CA GLY A 396 -22.72 8.85 24.73
C GLY A 396 -21.50 8.16 24.11
N GLU A 397 -20.80 7.31 24.87
CA GLU A 397 -19.64 6.57 24.35
C GLU A 397 -19.97 5.74 23.09
N ASP A 398 -21.02 4.92 23.13
CA ASP A 398 -21.40 4.11 21.97
C ASP A 398 -21.86 4.97 20.78
N GLU A 399 -22.49 6.11 21.04
CA GLU A 399 -22.89 7.09 20.00
C GLU A 399 -21.65 7.75 19.36
N ALA A 400 -20.63 8.09 20.16
CA ALA A 400 -19.36 8.62 19.69
C ALA A 400 -18.56 7.58 18.89
N ASN A 401 -18.54 6.33 19.36
CA ASN A 401 -17.87 5.22 18.69
C ASN A 401 -18.52 4.88 17.34
N VAL A 402 -19.86 4.76 17.28
CA VAL A 402 -20.60 4.55 16.03
C VAL A 402 -20.33 5.71 15.06
N ARG A 403 -20.50 6.96 15.52
CA ARG A 403 -20.24 8.15 14.70
C ARG A 403 -18.81 8.20 14.16
N PHE A 404 -17.82 7.82 14.96
CA PHE A 404 -16.43 7.74 14.53
C PHE A 404 -16.22 6.68 13.44
N MET A 405 -16.83 5.49 13.55
CA MET A 405 -16.74 4.47 12.50
C MET A 405 -17.53 4.84 11.22
N GLU A 406 -18.63 5.59 11.35
CA GLU A 406 -19.43 6.16 10.24
C GLU A 406 -18.82 7.42 9.60
N SER A 407 -17.74 7.96 10.18
CA SER A 407 -17.06 9.14 9.65
C SER A 407 -16.42 8.90 8.27
N PHE A 408 -15.91 7.68 8.04
CA PHE A 408 -15.23 7.22 6.84
C PHE A 408 -15.59 5.77 6.55
N TYR A 409 -15.69 5.39 5.28
CA TYR A 409 -15.77 3.98 4.89
C TYR A 409 -15.07 3.75 3.53
N PRO A 410 -14.10 2.83 3.43
CA PRO A 410 -13.26 2.72 2.24
C PRO A 410 -13.94 1.94 1.11
N ILE A 411 -14.13 2.61 -0.04
CA ILE A 411 -14.64 2.03 -1.29
C ILE A 411 -13.75 0.83 -1.72
N HIS A 412 -12.43 1.03 -1.70
CA HIS A 412 -11.44 -0.02 -1.97
C HIS A 412 -10.49 -0.16 -0.77
N PRO A 413 -10.79 -1.01 0.23
CA PRO A 413 -10.04 -1.08 1.50
C PRO A 413 -8.54 -1.34 1.36
N ALA A 414 -8.12 -2.00 0.28
CA ALA A 414 -6.72 -2.28 -0.01
C ALA A 414 -5.90 -1.00 -0.31
N PHE A 415 -6.53 0.08 -0.80
CA PHE A 415 -5.88 1.30 -1.29
C PHE A 415 -6.46 2.62 -0.74
N HIS A 416 -7.70 2.64 -0.24
CA HIS A 416 -8.34 3.80 0.38
C HIS A 416 -8.11 3.75 1.89
N HIS A 417 -7.48 4.77 2.46
CA HIS A 417 -7.08 4.84 3.86
C HIS A 417 -7.57 6.16 4.48
N VAL A 418 -7.60 6.24 5.82
CA VAL A 418 -8.03 7.46 6.53
C VAL A 418 -6.96 7.94 7.50
N LEU A 419 -6.57 9.21 7.39
CA LEU A 419 -5.68 9.89 8.32
C LEU A 419 -6.51 10.68 9.33
N VAL A 420 -6.58 10.16 10.56
CA VAL A 420 -7.29 10.78 11.68
C VAL A 420 -6.34 11.76 12.36
N LEU A 421 -6.78 13.02 12.49
CA LEU A 421 -6.06 14.11 13.15
C LEU A 421 -6.93 14.75 14.24
N SER A 422 -6.42 14.81 15.47
CA SER A 422 -7.08 15.54 16.56
C SER A 422 -6.84 17.06 16.43
N PRO A 423 -7.76 17.94 16.84
CA PRO A 423 -7.62 19.39 16.69
C PRO A 423 -6.36 19.99 17.33
N GLN A 424 -5.77 19.30 18.30
CA GLN A 424 -4.53 19.65 18.99
C GLN A 424 -3.28 19.55 18.10
N VAL A 425 -3.35 18.85 16.96
CA VAL A 425 -2.21 18.65 16.06
C VAL A 425 -1.93 19.90 15.23
N GLU A 426 -0.66 20.21 15.05
CA GLU A 426 -0.13 21.07 13.99
C GLU A 426 0.81 20.25 13.11
N VAL A 427 0.56 20.21 11.80
CA VAL A 427 1.30 19.34 10.88
C VAL A 427 2.51 20.05 10.24
N GLU A 428 3.64 19.37 10.15
CA GLU A 428 4.84 19.89 9.50
C GLU A 428 4.74 19.87 7.97
N LYS A 429 5.53 20.73 7.30
CA LYS A 429 5.43 20.94 5.85
C LYS A 429 5.43 19.65 5.02
N HIS A 430 6.22 18.66 5.43
CA HIS A 430 6.43 17.41 4.69
C HIS A 430 5.67 16.18 5.25
N TYR A 431 4.75 16.36 6.20
CA TYR A 431 4.05 15.24 6.86
C TYR A 431 3.39 14.27 5.85
N PHE A 432 2.65 14.78 4.86
CA PHE A 432 1.89 13.97 3.91
C PHE A 432 2.78 13.18 2.93
N GLN A 433 3.98 13.71 2.64
CA GLN A 433 4.99 13.01 1.84
C GLN A 433 5.54 11.79 2.61
N TYR A 434 5.78 11.93 3.92
CA TYR A 434 6.16 10.79 4.79
C TYR A 434 5.01 9.78 4.93
N VAL A 435 3.76 10.22 5.13
CA VAL A 435 2.58 9.35 5.18
C VAL A 435 2.46 8.50 3.91
N ARG A 436 2.59 9.11 2.72
CA ARG A 436 2.54 8.36 1.46
C ARG A 436 3.76 7.45 1.26
N TYR A 437 4.97 7.91 1.57
CA TYR A 437 6.19 7.11 1.43
C TYR A 437 6.18 5.86 2.33
N THR A 438 5.82 6.02 3.61
CA THR A 438 5.69 4.90 4.56
C THR A 438 4.58 3.94 4.15
N ALA A 439 3.41 4.43 3.71
CA ALA A 439 2.37 3.57 3.16
C ALA A 439 2.89 2.78 1.94
N PHE A 440 3.57 3.42 0.98
CA PHE A 440 4.08 2.73 -0.20
C PHE A 440 5.15 1.67 0.11
N GLU A 441 6.10 1.94 1.02
CA GLU A 441 7.16 0.99 1.39
C GLU A 441 6.62 -0.17 2.26
N TYR A 442 5.75 0.11 3.26
CA TYR A 442 5.34 -0.86 4.27
C TYR A 442 4.00 -1.58 3.99
N ARG A 443 3.17 -1.08 3.06
CA ARG A 443 1.91 -1.72 2.63
C ARG A 443 1.95 -2.23 1.19
N HIS A 444 2.57 -1.49 0.26
CA HIS A 444 2.46 -1.79 -1.18
C HIS A 444 3.72 -2.37 -1.84
N SER A 445 4.87 -2.38 -1.15
CA SER A 445 6.10 -2.94 -1.72
C SER A 445 6.02 -4.46 -1.88
N LEU A 446 6.78 -4.97 -2.85
CA LEU A 446 6.99 -6.40 -3.04
C LEU A 446 7.55 -7.07 -1.77
N THR A 447 8.35 -6.33 -0.99
CA THR A 447 8.92 -6.84 0.27
C THR A 447 7.83 -6.99 1.34
N ALA A 448 6.98 -5.98 1.52
CA ALA A 448 5.87 -6.02 2.48
C ALA A 448 4.90 -7.17 2.21
N ILE A 449 4.55 -7.40 0.93
CA ILE A 449 3.64 -8.46 0.51
C ILE A 449 4.29 -9.85 0.65
N LEU A 450 5.55 -10.03 0.24
CA LEU A 450 6.24 -11.33 0.37
C LEU A 450 6.47 -11.75 1.83
N GLN A 451 6.67 -10.78 2.73
CA GLN A 451 6.84 -11.02 4.17
C GLN A 451 5.52 -10.90 4.96
N LYS A 452 4.39 -10.62 4.29
CA LYS A 452 3.04 -10.43 4.86
C LYS A 452 2.94 -9.29 5.89
N TRP A 453 3.90 -8.37 5.96
CA TRP A 453 3.86 -7.20 6.83
C TRP A 453 2.64 -6.32 6.51
N ASP A 454 2.29 -6.22 5.21
CA ASP A 454 1.10 -5.54 4.72
C ASP A 454 -0.18 -6.00 5.46
N SER A 455 -0.25 -7.30 5.77
CA SER A 455 -1.42 -7.95 6.37
C SER A 455 -1.48 -7.82 7.89
N ARG A 456 -0.35 -7.47 8.53
CA ARG A 456 -0.22 -7.30 9.98
C ARG A 456 -0.22 -5.83 10.42
N LEU A 457 0.22 -4.91 9.56
CA LEU A 457 0.09 -3.46 9.77
C LEU A 457 -1.41 -3.07 9.92
N SER A 458 -1.71 -2.20 10.89
CA SER A 458 -3.05 -1.64 11.11
C SER A 458 -3.11 -0.13 10.94
N GLY A 459 -2.00 0.57 11.19
CA GLY A 459 -1.89 1.99 10.96
C GLY A 459 -0.46 2.51 11.03
N ILE A 460 -0.30 3.80 10.75
CA ILE A 460 0.97 4.54 10.80
C ILE A 460 0.73 5.79 11.63
N ALA A 461 1.32 5.87 12.81
CA ALA A 461 1.32 7.05 13.66
C ALA A 461 2.28 8.12 13.11
N LEU A 462 2.05 9.38 13.47
CA LEU A 462 2.97 10.50 13.18
C LEU A 462 3.56 11.09 14.46
N ASP A 463 2.84 10.99 15.59
CA ASP A 463 3.34 11.28 16.93
C ASP A 463 3.89 10.04 17.65
N VAL A 464 4.57 10.28 18.77
CA VAL A 464 4.95 9.26 19.76
C VAL A 464 4.48 9.78 21.13
N PRO A 465 3.65 9.05 21.88
CA PRO A 465 3.05 9.56 23.11
C PRO A 465 4.06 9.56 24.27
N ALA A 466 3.82 10.42 25.27
CA ALA A 466 4.62 10.47 26.49
C ALA A 466 4.23 9.41 27.53
N THR A 467 3.00 8.90 27.45
CA THR A 467 2.43 7.87 28.34
C THR A 467 1.87 6.71 27.53
N GLN A 468 1.57 5.57 28.17
CA GLN A 468 0.91 4.45 27.52
C GLN A 468 -0.61 4.67 27.41
N VAL A 469 -1.32 3.67 26.88
CA VAL A 469 -2.78 3.66 26.73
C VAL A 469 -3.55 3.87 28.04
N ASP A 470 -2.93 3.53 29.17
CA ASP A 470 -3.49 3.70 30.51
C ASP A 470 -3.48 5.16 31.00
N GLY A 471 -2.81 6.07 30.28
CA GLY A 471 -2.62 7.47 30.66
C GLY A 471 -1.59 7.69 31.76
N THR A 472 -1.42 6.76 32.71
CA THR A 472 -0.61 6.98 33.92
C THR A 472 0.84 6.49 33.83
N THR A 473 1.14 5.44 33.06
CA THR A 473 2.51 4.94 32.93
C THR A 473 3.28 5.70 31.85
N THR A 474 4.52 6.10 32.16
CA THR A 474 5.38 6.83 31.21
C THR A 474 5.91 5.89 30.12
N PHE A 475 5.83 6.34 28.86
CA PHE A 475 6.35 5.59 27.72
C PHE A 475 7.80 5.98 27.43
N SER A 476 8.59 5.02 26.94
CA SER A 476 9.97 5.26 26.51
C SER A 476 10.22 4.56 25.18
N ALA A 477 10.49 5.34 24.13
CA ALA A 477 10.67 4.81 22.79
C ALA A 477 11.87 3.84 22.72
N PRO A 478 11.72 2.70 22.02
CA PRO A 478 12.75 1.68 21.99
C PRO A 478 13.97 2.15 21.20
N LYS A 479 15.15 1.65 21.61
CA LYS A 479 16.42 1.99 20.99
C LYS A 479 16.85 0.90 20.03
N SER A 480 17.42 1.31 18.90
CA SER A 480 17.92 0.40 17.87
C SER A 480 18.91 -0.59 18.46
N GLN A 481 18.74 -1.86 18.09
CA GLN A 481 19.65 -2.95 18.42
C GLN A 481 20.65 -3.24 17.29
N THR A 482 20.48 -2.63 16.10
CA THR A 482 21.35 -2.91 14.95
C THR A 482 22.79 -2.44 15.23
N PRO A 483 23.83 -3.13 14.73
CA PRO A 483 25.22 -2.75 15.03
C PRO A 483 25.64 -1.35 14.55
N ARG A 484 24.87 -0.69 13.68
CA ARG A 484 25.20 0.64 13.13
C ARG A 484 24.56 1.80 13.90
N THR A 485 23.33 1.64 14.39
CA THR A 485 22.58 2.69 15.09
C THR A 485 22.33 2.34 16.56
N ARG A 486 23.12 1.40 17.11
CA ARG A 486 22.90 0.81 18.43
C ARG A 486 22.78 1.87 19.54
N GLY A 487 21.64 1.86 20.25
CA GLY A 487 21.39 2.80 21.35
C GLY A 487 20.82 4.16 20.93
N GLN A 488 20.69 4.45 19.63
CA GLN A 488 19.91 5.58 19.12
C GLN A 488 18.42 5.23 19.13
N GLU A 489 17.55 6.23 19.26
CA GLU A 489 16.11 6.07 19.05
C GLU A 489 15.82 5.68 17.60
N THR A 490 14.72 4.95 17.35
CA THR A 490 14.49 4.34 16.03
C THR A 490 13.00 4.19 15.70
N GLU A 491 12.68 3.83 14.45
CA GLU A 491 11.30 3.49 14.03
C GLU A 491 10.92 2.13 14.61
N PHE A 492 9.69 1.97 15.10
CA PHE A 492 9.26 0.79 15.84
C PHE A 492 7.82 0.38 15.55
N LEU A 493 7.49 -0.86 15.89
CA LEU A 493 6.15 -1.41 15.78
C LEU A 493 5.53 -1.56 17.17
N TRP A 494 4.28 -1.16 17.36
CA TRP A 494 3.60 -1.26 18.67
C TRP A 494 2.12 -1.61 18.50
N GLN A 495 1.56 -2.43 19.39
CA GLN A 495 0.13 -2.78 19.35
C GLN A 495 -0.81 -1.69 19.88
N ALA A 496 -0.29 -0.69 20.59
CA ALA A 496 -1.09 0.41 21.11
C ALA A 496 -1.48 1.44 20.02
N PRO A 497 -2.71 1.96 20.04
CA PRO A 497 -3.10 3.13 19.24
C PRO A 497 -2.68 4.45 19.89
N VAL A 498 -2.73 5.52 19.09
CA VAL A 498 -2.67 6.92 19.52
C VAL A 498 -3.90 7.70 19.04
N SER A 499 -4.27 8.76 19.76
CA SER A 499 -5.40 9.63 19.44
C SER A 499 -5.09 10.78 18.49
N HIS A 500 -3.82 11.21 18.42
CA HIS A 500 -3.46 12.52 17.87
C HIS A 500 -3.32 12.52 16.35
N ALA A 501 -2.36 11.77 15.79
CA ALA A 501 -2.13 11.76 14.35
C ALA A 501 -1.82 10.36 13.82
N ILE A 502 -2.82 9.70 13.20
CA ILE A 502 -2.70 8.30 12.77
C ILE A 502 -3.43 8.00 11.45
N LEU A 503 -2.70 7.38 10.51
CA LEU A 503 -3.27 6.74 9.33
C LEU A 503 -3.78 5.34 9.68
N PHE A 504 -5.06 5.06 9.45
CA PHE A 504 -5.61 3.70 9.48
C PHE A 504 -5.62 3.06 8.08
N VAL A 505 -5.14 1.82 7.99
CA VAL A 505 -5.24 1.01 6.77
C VAL A 505 -6.70 0.60 6.55
N GLY A 506 -7.24 0.85 5.35
CA GLY A 506 -8.67 0.70 5.04
C GLY A 506 -9.25 -0.70 5.31
N GLU A 507 -8.48 -1.76 5.05
CA GLU A 507 -8.87 -3.13 5.42
C GLU A 507 -9.10 -3.30 6.92
N LYS A 508 -8.29 -2.64 7.76
CA LYS A 508 -8.41 -2.74 9.21
C LYS A 508 -9.50 -1.81 9.75
N TRP A 509 -9.76 -0.68 9.08
CA TRP A 509 -10.95 0.14 9.35
C TRP A 509 -12.26 -0.63 9.08
N ALA A 510 -12.33 -1.36 7.96
CA ALA A 510 -13.50 -2.19 7.64
C ALA A 510 -13.69 -3.35 8.63
N GLU A 511 -12.60 -3.95 9.12
CA GLU A 511 -12.62 -5.00 10.15
C GLU A 511 -12.98 -4.46 11.54
N LEU A 512 -12.50 -3.26 11.88
CA LEU A 512 -12.82 -2.51 13.11
C LEU A 512 -14.29 -2.11 13.16
N HIS A 513 -14.84 -1.59 12.05
CA HIS A 513 -16.26 -1.28 11.93
C HIS A 513 -17.13 -2.52 12.20
N GLY A 514 -16.75 -3.69 11.65
CA GLY A 514 -17.43 -4.96 11.93
C GLY A 514 -17.28 -5.43 13.38
N LEU A 515 -16.10 -5.25 13.98
CA LEU A 515 -15.88 -5.53 15.41
C LEU A 515 -16.79 -4.66 16.31
N VAL A 516 -16.95 -3.37 16.00
CA VAL A 516 -17.84 -2.45 16.74
C VAL A 516 -19.30 -2.86 16.56
N GLU A 517 -19.77 -3.08 15.32
CA GLU A 517 -21.13 -3.54 14.99
C GLU A 517 -21.54 -4.79 15.80
N GLN A 518 -20.68 -5.81 15.82
CA GLN A 518 -20.95 -7.07 16.51
C GLN A 518 -20.82 -6.92 18.04
N SER A 519 -19.90 -6.09 18.54
CA SER A 519 -19.74 -5.83 19.99
C SER A 519 -20.95 -5.09 20.57
N LEU A 520 -21.42 -4.03 19.91
CA LEU A 520 -22.63 -3.29 20.29
C LEU A 520 -23.91 -4.13 20.18
N THR A 521 -23.89 -5.17 19.33
CA THR A 521 -24.96 -6.16 19.26
C THR A 521 -24.90 -7.12 20.44
N ALA A 522 -23.72 -7.62 20.82
CA ALA A 522 -23.53 -8.52 21.95
C ALA A 522 -23.90 -7.87 23.30
N GLN A 523 -23.58 -6.59 23.50
CA GLN A 523 -23.95 -5.82 24.71
C GLN A 523 -25.47 -5.74 24.96
N ARG A 524 -26.30 -5.96 23.94
CA ARG A 524 -27.77 -5.90 24.06
C ARG A 524 -28.38 -7.20 24.60
N ASP A 525 -27.60 -8.28 24.73
CA ASP A 525 -28.06 -9.52 25.35
C ASP A 525 -27.72 -9.51 26.85
N PRO A 526 -28.72 -9.41 27.76
CA PRO A 526 -28.48 -9.35 29.20
C PRO A 526 -27.95 -10.68 29.78
N SER A 527 -27.91 -11.77 29.00
CA SER A 527 -27.23 -13.02 29.39
C SER A 527 -25.72 -13.01 29.11
N HIS A 528 -25.23 -12.05 28.31
CA HIS A 528 -23.85 -11.96 27.84
C HIS A 528 -23.17 -10.61 28.14
N VAL A 529 -23.51 -10.00 29.29
CA VAL A 529 -22.78 -8.86 29.87
C VAL A 529 -21.37 -9.31 30.31
N ALA A 530 -20.47 -9.41 29.34
CA ALA A 530 -19.13 -9.90 29.54
C ALA A 530 -18.24 -8.80 30.12
N GLY A 531 -17.73 -9.01 31.33
CA GLY A 531 -16.80 -8.06 32.00
C GLY A 531 -15.50 -7.77 31.24
N LEU A 532 -15.21 -8.48 30.13
CA LEU A 532 -14.15 -8.16 29.18
C LEU A 532 -14.48 -6.95 28.28
N LEU A 533 -15.76 -6.63 28.08
CA LEU A 533 -16.19 -5.38 27.44
C LEU A 533 -16.22 -4.21 28.44
N GLU A 534 -16.64 -4.47 29.68
CA GLU A 534 -16.69 -3.47 30.76
C GLU A 534 -15.29 -3.04 31.22
N LYS A 535 -14.34 -3.99 31.32
CA LYS A 535 -12.94 -3.67 31.58
C LYS A 535 -12.32 -2.98 30.37
N LYS A 536 -11.93 -1.73 30.55
CA LYS A 536 -11.05 -1.01 29.63
C LYS A 536 -9.60 -1.19 30.05
N ASP A 537 -8.72 -1.19 29.05
CA ASP A 537 -7.28 -1.03 29.22
C ASP A 537 -6.82 0.38 28.77
N VAL A 538 -7.70 1.16 28.10
CA VAL A 538 -7.47 2.57 27.71
C VAL A 538 -8.07 3.56 28.73
N SER A 539 -7.33 4.65 29.03
CA SER A 539 -7.79 5.78 29.87
C SER A 539 -9.00 6.52 29.32
N LYS A 540 -9.84 7.10 30.20
CA LYS A 540 -10.92 8.04 29.85
C LYS A 540 -10.41 9.40 29.38
N GLU A 541 -9.11 9.66 29.46
CA GLU A 541 -8.47 10.83 28.84
C GLU A 541 -8.41 10.69 27.30
N TRP A 542 -8.49 9.45 26.80
CA TRP A 542 -8.41 9.12 25.39
C TRP A 542 -9.79 8.74 24.81
N PRO A 543 -10.08 9.05 23.53
CA PRO A 543 -11.38 8.75 22.91
C PRO A 543 -11.77 7.27 22.99
N GLY A 544 -13.06 6.98 23.20
CA GLY A 544 -13.57 5.62 23.40
C GLY A 544 -13.22 4.63 22.28
N TRP A 545 -13.02 5.11 21.05
CA TRP A 545 -12.72 4.26 19.90
C TRP A 545 -11.33 3.59 20.01
N MET A 546 -10.40 4.15 20.78
CA MET A 546 -9.07 3.58 20.98
C MET A 546 -9.13 2.21 21.68
N GLU A 547 -10.09 1.98 22.57
CA GLU A 547 -10.28 0.68 23.22
C GLU A 547 -10.66 -0.40 22.19
N TYR A 548 -11.52 -0.08 21.21
CA TYR A 548 -11.85 -1.00 20.11
C TYR A 548 -10.67 -1.28 19.18
N VAL A 549 -9.83 -0.28 18.91
CA VAL A 549 -8.59 -0.44 18.12
C VAL A 549 -7.58 -1.32 18.86
N LEU A 550 -7.35 -1.07 20.16
CA LEU A 550 -6.48 -1.86 21.02
C LEU A 550 -6.95 -3.32 21.09
N ARG A 551 -8.26 -3.53 21.26
CA ARG A 551 -8.90 -4.85 21.23
C ARG A 551 -8.65 -5.54 19.88
N LEU A 552 -8.89 -4.88 18.74
CA LEU A 552 -8.63 -5.46 17.41
C LEU A 552 -7.15 -5.85 17.22
N ASN A 553 -6.23 -4.96 17.59
CA ASN A 553 -4.79 -5.21 17.49
C ASN A 553 -4.38 -6.44 18.31
N ARG A 554 -4.86 -6.56 19.55
CA ARG A 554 -4.61 -7.73 20.41
C ARG A 554 -5.27 -9.01 19.88
N LEU A 555 -6.53 -8.94 19.41
CA LEU A 555 -7.27 -10.10 18.85
C LEU A 555 -6.58 -10.72 17.63
N ARG A 556 -5.87 -9.91 16.85
CA ARG A 556 -5.30 -10.31 15.56
C ARG A 556 -3.78 -10.39 15.53
N GLY A 557 -3.08 -9.83 16.50
CA GLY A 557 -1.64 -9.66 16.46
C GLY A 557 -1.21 -8.56 15.48
N TYR A 558 -2.00 -7.50 15.36
CA TYR A 558 -1.61 -6.32 14.57
C TYR A 558 -0.79 -5.35 15.39
N TRP A 559 -0.07 -4.51 14.65
CA TRP A 559 0.73 -3.41 15.15
C TRP A 559 0.54 -2.18 14.27
N MET A 560 0.90 -1.04 14.83
CA MET A 560 1.01 0.24 14.16
C MET A 560 2.48 0.60 14.05
N LEU A 561 2.85 1.23 12.94
CA LEU A 561 4.18 1.79 12.75
C LEU A 561 4.27 3.12 13.48
N PHE A 562 5.33 3.29 14.26
CA PHE A 562 5.68 4.54 14.92
C PHE A 562 7.02 5.08 14.39
N PRO A 563 7.10 6.40 14.10
CA PRO A 563 8.35 7.05 13.76
C PRO A 563 9.29 7.10 14.97
N SER A 564 10.59 7.30 14.74
CA SER A 564 11.49 7.68 15.84
C SER A 564 11.04 9.02 16.46
N PRO A 565 11.26 9.30 17.77
CA PRO A 565 10.83 10.56 18.39
C PRO A 565 11.46 11.81 17.75
N ALA A 566 12.68 11.68 17.22
CA ALA A 566 13.30 12.72 16.40
C ALA A 566 12.58 12.96 15.06
N SER A 567 12.00 11.91 14.46
CA SER A 567 11.18 12.02 13.24
C SER A 567 9.76 12.52 13.54
N ALA A 568 9.15 12.10 14.66
CA ALA A 568 7.83 12.54 15.09
C ALA A 568 7.74 14.08 15.20
N LYS A 569 8.73 14.69 15.87
CA LYS A 569 8.90 16.15 15.99
C LYS A 569 9.06 16.90 14.65
N ALA A 570 9.40 16.18 13.58
CA ALA A 570 9.55 16.69 12.21
C ALA A 570 8.35 16.32 11.30
N LEU A 571 7.28 15.77 11.88
CA LEU A 571 6.02 15.42 11.21
C LEU A 571 4.83 16.15 11.82
N VAL A 572 4.76 16.22 13.15
CA VAL A 572 3.67 16.86 13.89
C VAL A 572 4.15 17.48 15.21
N THR A 573 3.51 18.58 15.61
CA THR A 573 3.54 19.10 16.98
C THR A 573 2.16 18.87 17.61
N VAL A 574 2.13 18.23 18.78
CA VAL A 574 0.91 18.05 19.57
C VAL A 574 0.85 19.13 20.64
N HIS A 575 -0.22 19.91 20.64
CA HIS A 575 -0.40 21.10 21.49
C HIS A 575 -1.34 20.80 22.67
N THR A 576 -0.81 20.86 23.89
CA THR A 576 -1.51 20.42 25.13
C THR A 576 -2.13 21.55 25.96
N GLU A 577 -1.94 22.82 25.59
CA GLU A 577 -2.35 24.00 26.39
C GLU A 577 -3.87 24.10 26.65
N LYS A 578 -4.67 23.33 25.92
CA LYS A 578 -6.10 23.09 26.15
C LYS A 578 -6.47 21.62 25.86
N ALA A 579 -5.75 20.69 26.50
CA ALA A 579 -6.23 19.32 26.63
C ALA A 579 -7.64 19.35 27.26
N MET A 580 -8.59 18.69 26.61
CA MET A 580 -9.98 18.55 27.06
C MET A 580 -10.31 17.07 27.00
N LEU A 581 -11.01 16.56 28.01
CA LEU A 581 -11.51 15.19 28.00
C LEU A 581 -12.40 14.95 26.76
N PRO A 582 -12.41 13.72 26.20
CA PRO A 582 -13.37 13.32 25.19
C PRO A 582 -14.80 13.59 25.64
N GLU A 583 -15.66 14.03 24.71
CA GLU A 583 -16.98 14.56 25.05
C GLU A 583 -17.90 13.49 25.65
N GLU A 584 -17.68 12.22 25.27
CA GLU A 584 -18.32 11.04 25.84
C GLU A 584 -18.05 10.85 27.35
N TYR A 585 -16.97 11.42 27.89
CA TYR A 585 -16.61 11.31 29.31
C TYR A 585 -16.75 12.63 30.09
N ALA A 586 -16.85 13.77 29.40
CA ALA A 586 -16.92 15.09 30.03
C ALA A 586 -18.02 15.22 31.10
N ARG A 587 -19.17 14.55 30.92
CA ARG A 587 -20.26 14.51 31.91
C ARG A 587 -19.93 13.75 33.20
N GLY A 588 -19.01 12.81 33.18
CA GLY A 588 -18.63 12.03 34.37
C GLY A 588 -17.81 12.82 35.37
N TYR A 589 -17.22 13.95 34.95
CA TYR A 589 -16.31 14.77 35.74
C TYR A 589 -16.98 15.96 36.46
N GLU A 590 -18.30 16.15 36.33
CA GLU A 590 -19.01 17.17 37.12
C GLU A 590 -19.26 16.72 38.58
N ASP A 591 -19.27 15.40 38.84
CA ASP A 591 -19.43 14.81 40.19
C ASP A 591 -18.09 14.44 40.88
N GLU A 592 -17.00 14.22 40.12
CA GLU A 592 -15.68 13.92 40.67
C GLU A 592 -14.81 15.19 40.74
N LYS A 593 -14.23 15.46 41.91
CA LYS A 593 -13.42 16.68 42.14
C LYS A 593 -12.24 16.76 41.16
N PRO A 594 -11.90 17.95 40.63
CA PRO A 594 -10.78 18.11 39.71
C PRO A 594 -9.48 17.60 40.34
N VAL A 595 -8.82 16.67 39.65
CA VAL A 595 -7.50 16.18 40.03
C VAL A 595 -6.49 17.28 39.75
N SER A 596 -6.07 17.94 40.84
CA SER A 596 -4.79 18.65 41.04
C SER A 596 -4.09 19.21 39.79
N ASP A 597 -4.01 20.55 39.68
CA ASP A 597 -3.23 21.27 38.66
C ASP A 597 -1.71 20.94 38.71
N GLN A 598 -1.33 19.80 38.12
CA GLN A 598 0.05 19.33 37.94
C GLN A 598 0.29 18.84 36.51
N TRP A 599 -0.20 19.61 35.55
CA TRP A 599 0.24 19.51 34.16
C TRP A 599 1.61 20.19 34.05
N GLU A 600 2.68 19.40 34.01
CA GLU A 600 4.03 19.96 33.77
C GLU A 600 4.07 20.62 32.38
N GLU A 601 4.41 21.91 32.37
CA GLU A 601 4.45 22.73 31.15
C GLU A 601 5.70 22.38 30.33
N GLU A 602 5.67 21.25 29.61
CA GLU A 602 6.71 20.88 28.64
C GLU A 602 6.73 21.86 27.45
N THR A 603 7.29 23.04 27.66
CA THR A 603 7.66 24.01 26.63
C THR A 603 8.82 23.46 25.78
N LYS A 604 8.53 22.44 24.96
CA LYS A 604 9.46 21.91 23.96
C LYS A 604 9.75 23.02 22.95
N SER A 605 11.03 23.32 22.79
CA SER A 605 11.51 24.52 22.11
C SER A 605 11.11 24.54 20.63
N GLN A 606 10.57 25.68 20.20
CA GLN A 606 10.46 26.04 18.78
C GLN A 606 11.85 26.39 18.22
N GLU A 607 12.77 25.41 18.18
CA GLU A 607 13.93 25.53 17.30
C GLU A 607 13.45 25.37 15.85
N PRO A 608 13.75 26.33 14.95
CA PRO A 608 13.40 26.22 13.53
C PRO A 608 14.35 25.22 12.85
N LEU A 609 14.12 23.94 13.15
CA LEU A 609 14.82 22.82 12.56
C LEU A 609 14.63 22.91 11.04
N THR A 610 15.72 22.84 10.28
CA THR A 610 15.66 22.86 8.81
C THR A 610 15.22 21.48 8.32
N VAL A 611 13.94 21.17 8.53
CA VAL A 611 13.33 19.85 8.34
C VAL A 611 13.49 19.39 6.88
N THR A 612 14.54 18.61 6.66
CA THR A 612 14.54 17.60 5.61
C THR A 612 13.55 16.52 6.04
N MET A 613 12.66 16.10 5.13
CA MET A 613 11.64 15.09 5.41
C MET A 613 12.26 13.85 6.09
N PRO A 614 11.71 13.36 7.22
CA PRO A 614 12.19 12.14 7.86
C PRO A 614 12.23 10.95 6.89
N GLY A 615 13.26 10.10 7.03
CA GLY A 615 13.46 8.93 6.17
C GLY A 615 13.83 9.22 4.70
N ALA A 616 13.99 10.49 4.28
CA ALA A 616 14.22 10.86 2.87
C ALA A 616 15.41 10.17 2.20
N GLU A 617 16.42 9.73 2.96
CA GLU A 617 17.51 8.89 2.44
C GLU A 617 17.13 7.40 2.36
N GLN A 618 16.50 6.83 3.39
CA GLN A 618 15.98 5.46 3.41
C GLN A 618 15.11 5.26 4.66
N LEU A 619 13.97 4.56 4.53
CA LEU A 619 13.15 4.06 5.64
C LEU A 619 13.72 2.76 6.22
N LEU A 620 13.51 2.48 7.51
CA LEU A 620 14.09 1.29 8.16
C LEU A 620 13.40 -0.01 7.67
N PRO A 621 14.11 -1.10 7.36
CA PRO A 621 13.48 -2.38 7.07
C PRO A 621 12.70 -2.90 8.28
N VAL A 622 11.51 -3.47 8.07
CA VAL A 622 10.64 -3.92 9.16
C VAL A 622 11.32 -4.96 10.07
N ASN A 623 12.17 -5.82 9.52
CA ASN A 623 12.97 -6.80 10.28
C ASN A 623 14.03 -6.17 11.22
N ASP A 624 14.39 -4.90 11.03
CA ASP A 624 15.34 -4.18 11.89
C ASP A 624 14.62 -3.33 12.96
N MET A 625 13.28 -3.27 12.95
CA MET A 625 12.46 -2.53 13.92
C MET A 625 12.28 -3.32 15.24
N PRO A 626 12.36 -2.66 16.41
CA PRO A 626 11.82 -3.20 17.65
C PRO A 626 10.30 -3.39 17.56
N VAL A 627 9.79 -4.48 18.13
CA VAL A 627 8.35 -4.77 18.20
C VAL A 627 7.89 -4.79 19.65
N LEU A 628 6.83 -4.05 19.95
CA LEU A 628 6.28 -3.85 21.29
C LEU A 628 4.86 -4.43 21.39
N SER A 629 4.59 -5.14 22.48
CA SER A 629 3.26 -5.55 22.90
C SER A 629 2.46 -4.34 23.42
N TRP A 630 1.14 -4.50 23.56
CA TRP A 630 0.20 -3.42 23.93
C TRP A 630 0.54 -2.68 25.24
N ASP A 631 1.24 -3.37 26.14
CA ASP A 631 1.78 -2.98 27.45
C ASP A 631 3.16 -2.28 27.35
N GLY A 632 3.66 -2.04 26.14
CA GLY A 632 4.95 -1.37 25.86
C GLY A 632 6.17 -2.29 25.96
N ASP A 633 6.00 -3.54 26.43
CA ASP A 633 7.07 -4.52 26.53
C ASP A 633 7.60 -4.94 25.15
N ALA A 634 8.93 -5.00 25.01
CA ALA A 634 9.58 -5.49 23.79
C ALA A 634 9.50 -7.01 23.69
N VAL A 635 8.85 -7.52 22.64
CA VAL A 635 8.49 -8.94 22.46
C VAL A 635 8.82 -9.45 21.06
N GLY A 636 8.88 -10.77 20.89
CA GLY A 636 9.01 -11.41 19.59
C GLY A 636 7.69 -11.52 18.82
N GLU A 637 7.76 -11.59 17.49
CA GLU A 637 6.58 -11.78 16.62
C GLU A 637 5.80 -13.07 16.97
N ASP A 638 6.51 -14.17 17.25
CA ASP A 638 5.93 -15.44 17.73
C ASP A 638 5.15 -15.27 19.06
N GLU A 639 5.60 -14.36 19.93
CA GLU A 639 4.94 -14.09 21.20
C GLU A 639 3.68 -13.26 21.01
N ILE A 640 3.70 -12.27 20.11
CA ILE A 640 2.49 -11.53 19.72
C ILE A 640 1.46 -12.49 19.12
N GLU A 641 1.86 -13.41 18.22
CA GLU A 641 0.95 -14.40 17.64
C GLU A 641 0.44 -15.43 18.67
N LYS A 642 1.21 -15.72 19.73
CA LYS A 642 0.74 -16.50 20.88
C LYS A 642 -0.28 -15.70 21.72
N ARG A 643 0.09 -14.52 22.22
CA ARG A 643 -0.77 -13.61 23.02
C ARG A 643 -2.09 -13.35 22.29
N ALA A 644 -2.04 -13.14 20.97
CA ALA A 644 -3.23 -12.90 20.15
C ALA A 644 -4.15 -14.11 20.00
N ARG A 645 -3.62 -15.34 19.93
CA ARG A 645 -4.46 -16.57 19.93
C ARG A 645 -5.13 -16.77 21.29
N GLU A 646 -4.40 -16.60 22.38
CA GLU A 646 -4.92 -16.72 23.75
C GLU A 646 -6.04 -15.68 24.01
N PHE A 647 -5.83 -14.42 23.63
CA PHE A 647 -6.84 -13.37 23.75
C PHE A 647 -8.06 -13.61 22.84
N ARG A 648 -7.85 -14.11 21.61
CA ARG A 648 -8.94 -14.45 20.68
C ARG A 648 -9.79 -15.61 21.19
N ALA A 649 -9.18 -16.66 21.73
CA ALA A 649 -9.91 -17.78 22.33
C ALA A 649 -10.77 -17.32 23.53
N MET A 650 -10.22 -16.44 24.38
CA MET A 650 -10.96 -15.82 25.48
C MET A 650 -12.15 -14.99 24.98
N TRP A 651 -11.91 -14.08 24.01
CA TRP A 651 -12.94 -13.20 23.44
C TRP A 651 -14.09 -13.99 22.80
N ARG A 652 -13.79 -15.01 21.99
CA ARG A 652 -14.80 -15.88 21.36
C ARG A 652 -15.76 -16.48 22.39
N LYS A 653 -15.24 -16.92 23.54
CA LYS A 653 -16.02 -17.54 24.61
C LYS A 653 -16.82 -16.53 25.45
N SER A 654 -16.24 -15.37 25.79
CA SER A 654 -16.89 -14.39 26.67
C SER A 654 -17.80 -13.42 25.92
N VAL A 655 -17.30 -12.79 24.85
CA VAL A 655 -17.99 -11.76 24.06
C VAL A 655 -18.63 -12.34 22.81
N GLY A 656 -17.95 -13.30 22.16
CA GLY A 656 -18.38 -13.88 20.90
C GLY A 656 -19.53 -14.89 21.00
N GLY A 657 -19.92 -15.33 22.21
CA GLY A 657 -20.97 -16.32 22.41
C GLY A 657 -20.64 -17.75 21.94
N CYS A 658 -19.38 -18.03 21.56
CA CYS A 658 -18.98 -19.31 20.99
C CYS A 658 -18.90 -20.44 22.03
N GLY A 659 -19.50 -21.59 21.71
CA GLY A 659 -19.44 -22.79 22.54
C GLY A 659 -18.07 -23.47 22.53
N GLU A 660 -17.78 -24.25 23.58
CA GLU A 660 -16.57 -25.09 23.60
C GLU A 660 -16.68 -26.17 22.50
N GLY A 661 -15.74 -26.12 21.55
CA GLY A 661 -15.76 -26.96 20.35
C GLY A 661 -16.27 -26.28 19.07
N GLU A 662 -16.81 -25.05 19.13
CA GLU A 662 -17.02 -24.24 17.92
C GLU A 662 -15.67 -23.72 17.40
N GLY A 663 -15.05 -24.54 16.55
CA GLY A 663 -13.62 -24.57 16.26
C GLY A 663 -12.93 -23.23 15.99
N GLU A 664 -11.65 -23.16 16.39
CA GLU A 664 -10.75 -22.04 16.16
C GLU A 664 -10.54 -21.74 14.66
N GLU A 665 -10.73 -22.73 13.80
CA GLU A 665 -10.40 -22.73 12.37
C GLU A 665 -11.47 -22.09 11.48
N ARG A 666 -12.01 -20.94 11.90
CA ARG A 666 -12.70 -20.03 10.96
C ARG A 666 -11.67 -19.18 10.23
N THR A 667 -11.74 -19.17 8.90
CA THR A 667 -10.99 -18.20 8.07
C THR A 667 -11.33 -16.79 8.51
N ARG A 668 -10.32 -15.93 8.74
CA ARG A 668 -10.50 -14.52 9.11
C ARG A 668 -11.51 -13.83 8.19
N ASP A 669 -12.59 -13.32 8.77
CA ASP A 669 -13.59 -12.54 8.06
C ASP A 669 -13.15 -11.07 7.95
N ARG A 670 -13.55 -10.42 6.85
CA ARG A 670 -13.22 -9.01 6.56
C ARG A 670 -13.92 -8.04 7.53
N PHE A 671 -15.00 -8.46 8.18
CA PHE A 671 -15.80 -7.68 9.11
C PHE A 671 -15.77 -8.28 10.53
N ALA A 672 -14.69 -9.02 10.84
CA ALA A 672 -14.48 -9.69 12.12
C ALA A 672 -15.57 -10.70 12.56
N LYS A 673 -16.50 -11.09 11.67
CA LYS A 673 -17.61 -12.02 11.99
C LYS A 673 -17.15 -13.42 12.36
N ASP A 674 -15.91 -13.79 12.03
CA ASP A 674 -15.31 -15.04 12.51
C ASP A 674 -15.20 -15.08 14.05
N LEU A 675 -15.02 -13.93 14.72
CA LEU A 675 -14.86 -13.80 16.17
C LEU A 675 -16.15 -14.08 16.97
N PHE A 676 -17.30 -14.06 16.31
CA PHE A 676 -18.62 -14.18 16.94
C PHE A 676 -19.35 -15.43 16.43
N CYS A 677 -20.02 -16.15 17.33
CA CYS A 677 -20.88 -17.28 17.01
C CYS A 677 -22.32 -16.81 17.20
N SER A 678 -22.92 -16.37 16.10
CA SER A 678 -24.28 -15.83 16.08
C SER A 678 -25.24 -16.79 16.79
N SER A 679 -26.03 -16.27 17.73
CA SER A 679 -27.11 -17.01 18.37
C SER A 679 -28.17 -17.38 17.34
N LYS A 680 -27.98 -18.54 16.68
CA LYS A 680 -28.94 -19.08 15.71
C LYS A 680 -30.28 -19.21 16.41
N GLY A 681 -31.23 -18.37 16.02
CA GLY A 681 -32.57 -18.34 16.62
C GLY A 681 -33.17 -19.74 16.63
N LYS A 682 -33.79 -20.10 17.75
CA LYS A 682 -34.45 -21.40 17.98
C LYS A 682 -35.65 -21.58 17.05
N THR A 683 -35.36 -21.86 15.78
CA THR A 683 -36.31 -22.34 14.79
C THR A 683 -36.58 -23.80 15.10
N GLY A 684 -37.54 -24.04 16.00
CA GLY A 684 -37.99 -25.37 16.35
C GLY A 684 -38.53 -26.07 15.10
N SER A 685 -37.82 -27.08 14.62
CA SER A 685 -38.19 -27.88 13.44
C SER A 685 -39.14 -29.02 13.81
N ASP A 686 -40.16 -28.69 14.61
CA ASP A 686 -41.21 -29.59 15.11
C ASP A 686 -42.61 -29.03 14.77
N ALA A 687 -42.91 -28.96 13.48
CA ALA A 687 -44.25 -28.64 12.97
C ALA A 687 -44.49 -29.33 11.61
N SER A 688 -44.56 -30.67 11.62
CA SER A 688 -45.12 -31.38 10.45
C SER A 688 -46.60 -31.05 10.32
N THR A 689 -47.04 -30.64 9.13
CA THR A 689 -48.47 -30.43 8.83
C THR A 689 -48.78 -30.95 7.43
N SER A 690 -49.76 -31.84 7.34
CA SER A 690 -50.16 -32.51 6.10
C SER A 690 -51.38 -31.85 5.47
N SER A 691 -51.44 -31.88 4.12
CA SER A 691 -52.64 -32.05 3.28
C SER A 691 -53.93 -31.25 3.60
N GLY A 692 -54.42 -30.48 2.64
CA GLY A 692 -55.81 -29.99 2.67
C GLY A 692 -56.16 -29.06 1.49
N ASP A 693 -56.70 -29.62 0.41
CA ASP A 693 -57.30 -28.84 -0.68
C ASP A 693 -58.63 -28.18 -0.24
N GLY A 694 -58.92 -26.98 -0.74
CA GLY A 694 -60.18 -26.27 -0.50
C GLY A 694 -60.42 -25.18 -1.55
N VAL A 695 -61.57 -25.23 -2.22
CA VAL A 695 -61.96 -24.30 -3.29
C VAL A 695 -62.72 -23.10 -2.71
N GLY A 696 -62.60 -21.91 -3.32
CA GLY A 696 -63.39 -20.70 -3.00
C GLY A 696 -64.82 -20.75 -3.57
N PRO A 697 -65.43 -19.62 -4.02
CA PRO A 697 -64.98 -18.21 -4.02
C PRO A 697 -66.03 -17.25 -3.38
N GLU A 698 -65.83 -15.92 -3.45
CA GLU A 698 -66.82 -14.94 -3.98
C GLU A 698 -66.30 -13.48 -3.90
N ASP A 699 -66.80 -12.62 -4.80
CA ASP A 699 -66.49 -11.19 -4.91
C ASP A 699 -67.62 -10.30 -4.34
N SER A 700 -67.28 -9.15 -3.75
CA SER A 700 -68.20 -7.99 -3.73
C SER A 700 -67.51 -6.64 -3.58
N SER A 701 -67.88 -5.69 -4.45
CA SER A 701 -67.76 -4.21 -4.37
C SER A 701 -67.86 -3.61 -2.96
N GLY A 702 -67.35 -2.42 -2.63
CA GLY A 702 -66.85 -1.23 -3.37
C GLY A 702 -66.76 -0.08 -2.34
N SER A 703 -66.47 1.20 -2.56
CA SER A 703 -66.23 2.09 -3.70
C SER A 703 -66.27 3.53 -3.15
N GLY A 704 -65.32 4.41 -3.53
CA GLY A 704 -65.34 5.87 -3.29
C GLY A 704 -64.85 6.38 -1.92
N ALA A 705 -64.54 7.68 -1.75
CA ALA A 705 -64.13 8.72 -2.72
C ALA A 705 -63.69 10.00 -1.96
N ASP A 706 -62.59 10.61 -2.43
CA ASP A 706 -62.31 12.05 -2.65
C ASP A 706 -62.60 13.17 -1.60
N GLU A 707 -61.56 14.01 -1.44
CA GLU A 707 -61.52 15.48 -1.30
C GLU A 707 -62.47 16.27 -0.37
N ALA A 708 -61.90 16.84 0.71
CA ALA A 708 -61.91 18.29 1.04
C ALA A 708 -61.13 18.57 2.36
N GLY A 709 -60.57 19.76 2.63
CA GLY A 709 -60.50 20.94 1.76
C GLY A 709 -60.54 22.31 2.48
N THR A 710 -59.83 22.49 3.60
CA THR A 710 -59.62 23.78 4.30
C THR A 710 -58.27 23.82 5.00
#